data_AF-K6Y2P4-F1
#
_entry.id   AF-K6Y2P4-F1
#
_cell.length_a   1.000
_cell.length_b   1.000
_cell.length_c   1.000
_cell.angle_alpha   90.00
_cell.angle_beta   90.00
_cell.angle_gamma   90.00
#
_symmetry.space_group_name_H-M   'P 1'
#
loop_
_entity.id
_entity.type
_entity.pdbx_description
1 polymer ?
#
loop_
_entity_poly.entity_id
_entity_poly.type
_entity_poly.pdbx_seq_one_letter_code
_entity_poly.pdbx_strand_id
1 'polypeptide(L)'
;MNKHNNFKKHKKLIIASSITTALGIASPHALAQNETETQNIENVERISVLGSNIRKIDTESAAPVQYIDRDSIELSSIGSISDLVLNIPANAGSVVNPVSGENIGSSNFNIRNLGAGSTLVLINGRRAGKSPLSDNLGNQFYDLNQLPLSMVKSVDIQTDGASAIYGSEAVAGVVNIVTRKGFEGLEVSARYEDASNQTETINFALGSNGERGSFGLYATAYNGSINYRDDFDFIVERSGGVLLSSSGSPDEYRTLDPQTGAFGSTKIIDPFCEEAGQVVQGNNCSYNFFDHTSPVPKNNRLSIFAEFDYDLGQLFGFEELKAFGEVSYAQNTTTRAFGPQINGNGEYGGRFLIPGSHPFNFFVDNADGLQYIDPTTATGAQFWQQNPNAAANLTTSGNFRPIGAAIAGRNGRGNDYINNSDRHMIGIDAFRENWSISAWYQNYEHENRFIAEGDSIASGLQSGLMDGTLNPFGIAYALPDFISPKDGISTAAHDLDSYNNNIGYTTTNIRTSSQETLDFVMSNGEVFELDAGYVGVAFGYQKRQETFTFTPDRITSSGLGSVASSRSLSVNGETDVDSVFVEVAIPALENLDIQLALRYEDHGEEVGTTTDPKIAALYKITDDVLLRASYGSSFQAPTAIQTGGITSNTGVDFLTSNGRVTCNTENAQAGDFIADTSAKVLGKLNPQSADNINLGIVWQASTKSSVSVDYWQYDYEGLIVNAQSPQAVLDSDCNDGILNDPNITRASDGVPLFINTSLENANSAKTDGIDAKFNYGIDTEMGALDFNLTVSYVMSFEAVLSGVTVDVAGRRNANTDSFGTMPELSGNASGRWTKENHQATVTLRYTDSYLQDDGARNNSLLGQNIDSFTTVDFQYRYDASELTGIGSWIMLGANNLTDENPPRYGARPFFDEEAHSIRGRVLYAEIGLTF
;
A
#
# COMPACT_ATOMS: atom_id res chain seq x y z
N MET A 1 39.66 34.73 14.26
CA MET A 1 40.10 35.85 13.40
C MET A 1 39.42 35.70 12.04
N ASN A 2 38.47 36.58 11.76
CA ASN A 2 37.74 36.85 10.51
C ASN A 2 37.67 35.77 9.41
N LYS A 3 36.48 35.15 9.22
CA LYS A 3 35.60 35.33 8.03
C LYS A 3 34.41 34.36 8.04
N HIS A 4 33.30 34.86 7.49
CA HIS A 4 32.10 34.19 6.93
C HIS A 4 30.84 34.10 7.80
N ASN A 5 29.90 34.98 7.44
CA ASN A 5 28.50 34.99 7.80
C ASN A 5 27.66 34.74 6.54
N ASN A 6 26.52 34.08 6.75
CA ASN A 6 25.28 34.07 5.96
C ASN A 6 25.18 33.21 4.68
N PHE A 7 24.48 32.07 4.81
CA PHE A 7 23.66 31.50 3.74
C PHE A 7 22.32 30.99 4.32
N LYS A 8 21.25 31.77 4.10
CA LYS A 8 19.85 31.30 4.00
C LYS A 8 19.21 32.07 2.85
N LYS A 9 18.77 31.35 1.82
CA LYS A 9 17.52 31.61 1.07
C LYS A 9 17.32 30.55 0.00
N HIS A 10 16.22 29.81 0.15
CA HIS A 10 15.70 28.84 -0.80
C HIS A 10 15.40 29.49 -2.16
N LYS A 11 15.71 28.79 -3.24
CA LYS A 11 15.14 29.05 -4.57
C LYS A 11 14.31 27.82 -4.97
N LYS A 12 13.00 28.02 -5.08
CA LYS A 12 12.07 27.16 -5.81
C LYS A 12 12.54 27.08 -7.26
N LEU A 13 12.77 25.87 -7.77
CA LEU A 13 13.07 25.63 -9.16
C LEU A 13 11.74 25.51 -9.92
N ILE A 14 11.33 26.58 -10.58
CA ILE A 14 10.23 26.57 -11.55
C ILE A 14 10.87 26.11 -12.87
N ILE A 15 10.62 24.87 -13.28
CA ILE A 15 10.91 24.41 -14.65
C ILE A 15 9.57 24.48 -15.41
N ALA A 16 9.31 25.63 -16.00
CA ALA A 16 8.35 25.78 -17.09
C ALA A 16 8.81 26.94 -17.96
N SER A 17 8.74 26.75 -19.28
CA SER A 17 8.96 27.74 -20.35
C SER A 17 10.39 27.85 -20.88
N SER A 18 10.74 26.99 -21.85
CA SER A 18 11.39 27.40 -23.12
C SER A 18 11.69 26.20 -24.03
N ILE A 19 10.66 25.63 -24.66
CA ILE A 19 10.82 24.92 -25.94
C ILE A 19 10.18 25.80 -27.00
N THR A 20 10.99 26.66 -27.60
CA THR A 20 10.67 27.32 -28.85
C THR A 20 11.96 27.39 -29.65
N THR A 21 11.88 26.95 -30.90
CA THR A 21 12.89 27.07 -31.97
C THR A 21 13.94 25.95 -32.09
N ALA A 22 13.56 24.86 -32.76
CA ALA A 22 14.41 24.15 -33.73
C ALA A 22 13.55 23.26 -34.66
N LEU A 23 12.63 23.87 -35.41
CA LEU A 23 12.03 23.25 -36.60
C LEU A 23 13.01 23.45 -37.77
N GLY A 24 13.47 22.35 -38.36
CA GLY A 24 14.45 22.37 -39.44
C GLY A 24 14.53 21.08 -40.23
N ILE A 25 13.59 20.92 -41.17
CA ILE A 25 13.69 20.18 -42.44
C ILE A 25 13.53 18.64 -42.37
N ALA A 26 12.32 18.17 -42.70
CA ALA A 26 12.11 16.91 -43.41
C ALA A 26 10.98 17.10 -44.45
N SER A 27 11.24 16.69 -45.69
CA SER A 27 10.33 16.83 -46.85
C SER A 27 9.24 15.76 -46.88
N PRO A 28 8.07 16.04 -47.48
CA PRO A 28 6.91 15.14 -47.46
C PRO A 28 7.10 13.98 -48.45
N HIS A 29 6.86 12.75 -48.00
CA HIS A 29 6.66 11.60 -48.89
C HIS A 29 5.20 11.17 -48.87
N ALA A 30 4.76 10.76 -50.05
CA ALA A 30 3.39 10.72 -50.50
C ALA A 30 2.53 9.65 -49.82
N LEU A 31 1.27 10.01 -49.60
CA LEU A 31 0.15 9.11 -49.35
C LEU A 31 -0.07 8.21 -50.58
N ALA A 32 -0.12 6.90 -50.38
CA ALA A 32 -0.59 5.94 -51.37
C ALA A 32 -1.82 5.18 -50.82
N GLN A 33 -2.82 5.04 -51.69
CA GLN A 33 -4.18 4.57 -51.46
C GLN A 33 -4.29 3.05 -51.23
N ASN A 34 -5.34 2.70 -50.48
CA ASN A 34 -6.09 1.43 -50.37
C ASN A 34 -5.79 0.32 -51.39
N GLU A 35 -5.55 -0.88 -50.87
CA GLU A 35 -6.08 -2.13 -51.42
C GLU A 35 -6.80 -2.91 -50.31
N THR A 36 -8.09 -3.15 -50.53
CA THR A 36 -8.94 -4.06 -49.78
C THR A 36 -8.89 -5.42 -50.48
N GLU A 37 -8.54 -6.50 -49.78
CA GLU A 37 -9.33 -7.75 -49.69
C GLU A 37 -8.54 -8.93 -49.11
N THR A 38 -9.23 -9.68 -48.25
CA THR A 38 -9.02 -11.09 -47.88
C THR A 38 -7.75 -11.46 -47.10
N GLN A 39 -7.83 -11.35 -45.77
CA GLN A 39 -7.30 -12.39 -44.88
C GLN A 39 -8.30 -12.69 -43.76
N ASN A 40 -8.22 -13.95 -43.35
CA ASN A 40 -9.24 -14.75 -42.72
C ASN A 40 -9.53 -14.34 -41.27
N ILE A 41 -10.59 -14.96 -40.77
CA ILE A 41 -11.12 -14.94 -39.41
C ILE A 41 -10.04 -15.45 -38.42
N GLU A 42 -9.07 -14.59 -38.11
CA GLU A 42 -8.25 -14.64 -36.89
C GLU A 42 -8.54 -13.34 -36.17
N ASN A 43 -9.37 -13.38 -35.13
CA ASN A 43 -9.47 -12.37 -34.05
C ASN A 43 -10.84 -12.52 -33.37
N VAL A 44 -10.92 -13.36 -32.32
CA VAL A 44 -11.39 -12.99 -30.97
C VAL A 44 -10.83 -13.99 -29.95
N GLU A 45 -9.53 -13.91 -29.71
CA GLU A 45 -8.91 -13.84 -28.37
C GLU A 45 -7.52 -13.25 -28.65
N ARG A 46 -7.40 -11.94 -28.43
CA ARG A 46 -6.15 -11.20 -28.62
C ARG A 46 -5.05 -11.94 -27.86
N ILE A 47 -3.94 -12.22 -28.52
CA ILE A 47 -2.77 -12.97 -28.02
C ILE A 47 -2.56 -12.69 -26.54
N SER A 48 -3.03 -13.59 -25.67
CA SER A 48 -2.71 -13.52 -24.25
C SER A 48 -1.28 -14.00 -24.08
N VAL A 49 -0.49 -13.23 -23.34
CA VAL A 49 0.88 -13.65 -22.95
C VAL A 49 0.82 -14.63 -21.77
N LEU A 50 -0.37 -14.86 -21.21
CA LEU A 50 -0.60 -15.70 -20.04
C LEU A 50 -1.23 -17.06 -20.39
N GLY A 51 -0.80 -18.10 -19.69
CA GLY A 51 -1.50 -19.38 -19.59
C GLY A 51 -0.68 -20.58 -20.04
N SER A 52 0.40 -20.37 -20.79
CA SER A 52 1.27 -21.43 -21.31
C SER A 52 2.64 -20.86 -21.70
N ASN A 53 3.72 -21.61 -21.46
CA ASN A 53 5.06 -21.30 -21.98
C ASN A 53 5.27 -21.85 -23.40
N ILE A 54 4.32 -22.62 -23.92
CA ILE A 54 4.32 -23.18 -25.27
C ILE A 54 3.67 -22.18 -26.23
N ARG A 55 4.41 -21.74 -27.25
CA ARG A 55 3.85 -20.97 -28.37
C ARG A 55 2.94 -21.88 -29.20
N LYS A 56 1.62 -21.68 -29.12
CA LYS A 56 0.64 -22.23 -30.08
C LYS A 56 0.17 -21.13 -31.04
N ILE A 57 -0.24 -21.54 -32.25
CA ILE A 57 -0.77 -20.65 -33.29
C ILE A 57 -2.24 -20.26 -32.99
N ASP A 58 -2.99 -21.13 -32.32
CA ASP A 58 -4.35 -20.84 -31.83
C ASP A 58 -4.33 -20.34 -30.38
N THR A 59 -4.86 -19.13 -30.16
CA THR A 59 -4.69 -18.27 -28.97
C THR A 59 -5.72 -18.47 -27.84
N GLU A 60 -6.48 -19.56 -27.82
CA GLU A 60 -7.45 -19.81 -26.74
C GLU A 60 -6.79 -20.47 -25.52
N SER A 61 -6.91 -19.82 -24.36
CA SER A 61 -6.38 -20.35 -23.08
C SER A 61 -7.46 -21.09 -22.30
N ALA A 62 -7.10 -22.25 -21.75
CA ALA A 62 -7.97 -22.98 -20.82
C ALA A 62 -8.13 -22.26 -19.47
N ALA A 63 -7.24 -21.31 -19.14
CA ALA A 63 -7.36 -20.48 -17.94
C ALA A 63 -8.18 -19.20 -18.23
N PRO A 64 -9.03 -18.76 -17.30
CA PRO A 64 -9.76 -17.51 -17.43
C PRO A 64 -8.81 -16.31 -17.38
N VAL A 65 -8.70 -15.59 -18.49
CA VAL A 65 -7.91 -14.36 -18.57
C VAL A 65 -8.83 -13.16 -18.80
N GLN A 66 -8.66 -12.13 -18.00
CA GLN A 66 -9.28 -10.82 -18.19
C GLN A 66 -8.32 -9.91 -18.92
N TYR A 67 -8.74 -9.34 -20.05
CA TYR A 67 -7.92 -8.45 -20.85
C TYR A 67 -8.43 -7.01 -20.72
N ILE A 68 -7.59 -6.11 -20.18
CA ILE A 68 -7.85 -4.67 -20.12
C ILE A 68 -6.87 -3.99 -21.08
N ASP A 69 -7.36 -3.56 -22.24
CA ASP A 69 -6.53 -2.99 -23.30
C ASP A 69 -6.30 -1.49 -23.16
N ARG A 70 -5.36 -0.95 -23.95
CA ARG A 70 -5.02 0.47 -23.93
C ARG A 70 -6.24 1.37 -24.12
N ASP A 71 -7.09 1.04 -25.07
CA ASP A 71 -8.30 1.82 -25.35
C ASP A 71 -9.22 1.84 -24.14
N SER A 72 -9.41 0.71 -23.45
CA SER A 72 -10.18 0.63 -22.21
C SER A 72 -9.52 1.41 -21.07
N ILE A 73 -8.18 1.38 -20.95
CA ILE A 73 -7.42 2.14 -19.94
C ILE A 73 -7.61 3.65 -20.15
N GLU A 74 -7.44 4.13 -21.39
CA GLU A 74 -7.64 5.55 -21.74
C GLU A 74 -9.10 6.00 -21.59
N LEU A 75 -10.04 5.05 -21.59
CA LEU A 75 -11.48 5.33 -21.49
C LEU A 75 -12.11 5.04 -20.12
N SER A 76 -11.32 4.54 -19.16
CA SER A 76 -11.81 4.18 -17.82
C SER A 76 -11.51 5.25 -16.76
N SER A 77 -11.23 6.48 -17.20
CA SER A 77 -10.99 7.65 -16.33
C SER A 77 -9.83 7.49 -15.34
N ILE A 78 -8.87 6.62 -15.67
CA ILE A 78 -7.73 6.23 -14.82
C ILE A 78 -6.66 7.31 -14.90
N GLY A 79 -6.25 7.88 -13.75
CA GLY A 79 -5.15 8.83 -13.67
C GLY A 79 -3.81 8.17 -13.34
N SER A 80 -3.86 6.97 -12.76
CA SER A 80 -2.69 6.18 -12.37
C SER A 80 -2.96 4.69 -12.43
N ILE A 81 -1.90 3.89 -12.56
CA ILE A 81 -2.03 2.43 -12.64
C ILE A 81 -2.68 1.81 -11.38
N SER A 82 -2.58 2.45 -10.21
CA SER A 82 -3.27 1.99 -9.00
C SER A 82 -4.78 2.15 -9.06
N ASP A 83 -5.32 3.05 -9.90
CA ASP A 83 -6.77 3.16 -10.12
C ASP A 83 -7.31 1.97 -10.94
N LEU A 84 -6.46 1.23 -11.67
CA LEU A 84 -6.88 0.00 -12.38
C LEU A 84 -7.35 -1.08 -11.41
N VAL A 85 -6.76 -1.14 -10.22
CA VAL A 85 -7.12 -2.12 -9.17
C VAL A 85 -8.59 -2.00 -8.81
N LEU A 86 -9.09 -0.76 -8.72
CA LEU A 86 -10.49 -0.44 -8.43
C LEU A 86 -11.44 -0.82 -9.59
N ASN A 87 -10.91 -1.10 -10.77
CA ASN A 87 -11.69 -1.45 -11.96
C ASN A 87 -11.83 -2.96 -12.16
N ILE A 88 -11.30 -3.77 -11.24
CA ILE A 88 -11.30 -5.23 -11.33
C ILE A 88 -12.27 -5.77 -10.28
N PRO A 89 -13.49 -6.22 -10.66
CA PRO A 89 -14.46 -6.72 -9.68
C PRO A 89 -13.98 -7.92 -8.86
N ALA A 90 -13.07 -8.73 -9.39
CA ALA A 90 -12.47 -9.87 -8.69
C ALA A 90 -11.35 -9.45 -7.70
N ASN A 91 -10.99 -8.18 -7.63
CA ASN A 91 -9.98 -7.67 -6.70
C ASN A 91 -10.64 -7.21 -5.40
N ALA A 92 -10.19 -7.74 -4.26
CA ALA A 92 -10.72 -7.43 -2.94
C ALA A 92 -9.62 -7.53 -1.87
N GLY A 93 -9.70 -6.69 -0.83
CA GLY A 93 -8.67 -6.63 0.22
C GLY A 93 -7.30 -6.11 -0.25
N SER A 94 -7.24 -5.37 -1.36
CA SER A 94 -6.01 -4.71 -1.81
C SER A 94 -5.64 -3.54 -0.91
N VAL A 95 -4.34 -3.32 -0.77
CA VAL A 95 -3.80 -2.04 -0.35
C VAL A 95 -3.91 -1.08 -1.54
N VAL A 96 -4.74 -0.04 -1.43
CA VAL A 96 -4.87 1.00 -2.46
C VAL A 96 -4.77 2.37 -1.81
N ASN A 97 -3.57 2.97 -1.85
CA ASN A 97 -3.28 4.29 -1.29
C ASN A 97 -3.82 4.47 0.16
N PRO A 98 -3.39 3.62 1.11
CA PRO A 98 -3.97 3.61 2.46
C PRO A 98 -3.73 4.94 3.18
N VAL A 99 -4.67 5.33 4.05
CA VAL A 99 -4.64 6.61 4.77
C VAL A 99 -3.89 6.53 6.11
N SER A 100 -3.43 5.32 6.46
CA SER A 100 -2.71 5.00 7.69
C SER A 100 -1.77 3.80 7.50
N GLY A 101 -0.87 3.58 8.46
CA GLY A 101 0.10 2.47 8.43
C GLY A 101 1.36 2.75 7.61
N GLU A 102 2.22 1.74 7.48
CA GLU A 102 3.50 1.85 6.78
C GLU A 102 3.35 1.79 5.24
N ASN A 103 2.21 1.33 4.75
CA ASN A 103 1.93 1.14 3.32
C ASN A 103 1.47 2.43 2.61
N ILE A 104 1.51 3.59 3.28
CA ILE A 104 1.13 4.89 2.70
C ILE A 104 1.93 5.12 1.41
N GLY A 105 1.21 5.47 0.33
CA GLY A 105 1.80 5.72 -0.98
C GLY A 105 2.10 4.47 -1.81
N SER A 106 1.70 3.28 -1.38
CA SER A 106 1.83 2.03 -2.15
C SER A 106 0.48 1.53 -2.66
N SER A 107 0.50 0.62 -3.64
CA SER A 107 -0.70 -0.08 -4.10
C SER A 107 -0.40 -1.47 -4.64
N ASN A 108 -1.31 -2.44 -4.47
CA ASN A 108 -1.13 -3.80 -4.97
C ASN A 108 -2.42 -4.43 -5.54
N PHE A 109 -2.25 -5.55 -6.25
CA PHE A 109 -3.35 -6.46 -6.57
C PHE A 109 -3.53 -7.48 -5.44
N ASN A 110 -4.78 -7.77 -5.09
CA ASN A 110 -5.18 -8.87 -4.21
C ASN A 110 -6.44 -9.51 -4.80
N ILE A 111 -6.24 -10.49 -5.69
CA ILE A 111 -7.36 -11.17 -6.34
C ILE A 111 -8.06 -12.07 -5.32
N ARG A 112 -9.39 -11.92 -5.22
CA ARG A 112 -10.29 -12.71 -4.36
C ARG A 112 -9.94 -12.68 -2.86
N ASN A 113 -9.21 -11.66 -2.41
CA ASN A 113 -8.84 -11.46 -1.01
C ASN A 113 -8.10 -12.68 -0.40
N LEU A 114 -7.25 -13.33 -1.20
CA LEU A 114 -6.45 -14.49 -0.76
C LEU A 114 -5.08 -14.09 -0.18
N GLY A 115 -4.84 -12.78 -0.02
CA GLY A 115 -3.65 -12.22 0.62
C GLY A 115 -2.80 -11.38 -0.33
N ALA A 116 -2.14 -10.36 0.21
CA ALA A 116 -1.38 -9.38 -0.59
C ALA A 116 -0.22 -10.00 -1.40
N GLY A 117 0.33 -11.13 -0.95
CA GLY A 117 1.40 -11.88 -1.63
C GLY A 117 0.92 -13.04 -2.50
N SER A 118 -0.40 -13.22 -2.67
CA SER A 118 -0.99 -14.36 -3.39
C SER A 118 -1.25 -14.07 -4.87
N THR A 119 -0.95 -12.85 -5.35
CA THR A 119 -1.09 -12.46 -6.76
C THR A 119 0.27 -12.10 -7.35
N LEU A 120 0.70 -12.84 -8.37
CA LEU A 120 1.98 -12.58 -9.04
C LEU A 120 1.85 -11.48 -10.09
N VAL A 121 2.73 -10.47 -10.04
CA VAL A 121 2.82 -9.43 -11.08
C VAL A 121 3.99 -9.70 -12.03
N LEU A 122 3.69 -9.68 -13.33
CA LEU A 122 4.62 -9.81 -14.43
C LEU A 122 4.67 -8.54 -15.27
N ILE A 123 5.82 -8.26 -15.88
CA ILE A 123 6.00 -7.28 -16.95
C ILE A 123 6.49 -8.07 -18.16
N ASN A 124 5.75 -8.03 -19.26
CA ASN A 124 6.05 -8.80 -20.47
C ASN A 124 6.29 -10.31 -20.22
N GLY A 125 5.51 -10.91 -19.32
CA GLY A 125 5.62 -12.32 -18.93
C GLY A 125 6.75 -12.63 -17.95
N ARG A 126 7.46 -11.63 -17.42
CA ARG A 126 8.60 -11.81 -16.50
C ARG A 126 8.37 -11.14 -15.16
N ARG A 127 8.86 -11.74 -14.07
CA ARG A 127 8.59 -11.29 -12.68
C ARG A 127 8.98 -9.82 -12.46
N ALA A 128 8.09 -9.03 -11.87
CA ALA A 128 8.32 -7.60 -11.69
C ALA A 128 9.26 -7.27 -10.51
N GLY A 129 9.25 -8.07 -9.44
CA GLY A 129 9.98 -7.83 -8.18
C GLY A 129 9.04 -7.75 -6.99
N LYS A 130 9.57 -7.47 -5.79
CA LYS A 130 8.76 -7.31 -4.55
C LYS A 130 9.16 -6.08 -3.76
N SER A 131 8.15 -5.35 -3.28
CA SER A 131 8.32 -4.22 -2.38
C SER A 131 8.86 -4.67 -1.02
N PRO A 132 9.65 -3.82 -0.31
CA PRO A 132 10.00 -4.03 1.09
C PRO A 132 8.82 -3.78 2.05
N LEU A 133 7.66 -3.37 1.51
CA LEU A 133 6.41 -3.22 2.23
C LEU A 133 5.65 -4.55 2.26
N SER A 134 4.82 -4.75 3.29
CA SER A 134 4.06 -5.99 3.49
C SER A 134 2.74 -5.73 4.21
N ASP A 135 1.91 -6.77 4.29
CA ASP A 135 0.85 -6.83 5.30
C ASP A 135 1.42 -7.10 6.71
N ASN A 136 0.53 -7.19 7.71
CA ASN A 136 0.87 -7.45 9.11
C ASN A 136 1.51 -8.83 9.33
N LEU A 137 1.37 -9.75 8.37
CA LEU A 137 1.90 -11.12 8.40
C LEU A 137 3.20 -11.24 7.60
N GLY A 138 3.74 -10.14 7.07
CA GLY A 138 4.99 -10.13 6.32
C GLY A 138 4.85 -10.60 4.87
N ASN A 139 3.64 -10.74 4.33
CA ASN A 139 3.46 -11.04 2.91
C ASN A 139 3.79 -9.80 2.08
N GLN A 140 4.84 -9.90 1.28
CA GLN A 140 5.30 -8.87 0.36
C GLN A 140 4.45 -8.88 -0.91
N PHE A 141 4.39 -7.73 -1.58
CA PHE A 141 3.66 -7.54 -2.84
C PHE A 141 4.48 -6.67 -3.79
N TYR A 142 4.09 -6.62 -5.07
CA TYR A 142 4.65 -5.65 -6.02
C TYR A 142 3.91 -4.31 -5.91
N ASP A 143 4.65 -3.21 -5.71
CA ASP A 143 4.06 -1.88 -5.64
C ASP A 143 3.80 -1.32 -7.06
N LEU A 144 2.52 -1.24 -7.41
CA LEU A 144 2.06 -0.75 -8.71
C LEU A 144 2.45 0.70 -8.94
N ASN A 145 2.65 1.47 -7.88
CA ASN A 145 3.00 2.87 -8.03
C ASN A 145 4.38 3.09 -8.66
N GLN A 146 5.16 2.04 -8.95
CA GLN A 146 6.43 2.12 -9.67
C GLN A 146 6.27 2.29 -11.19
N LEU A 147 5.13 1.91 -11.76
CA LEU A 147 5.00 1.79 -13.21
C LEU A 147 4.47 3.07 -13.89
N PRO A 148 5.12 3.55 -14.96
CA PRO A 148 4.58 4.64 -15.76
C PRO A 148 3.36 4.17 -16.56
N LEU A 149 2.22 4.85 -16.43
CA LEU A 149 0.99 4.50 -17.17
C LEU A 149 1.20 4.59 -18.70
N SER A 150 2.14 5.41 -19.16
CA SER A 150 2.47 5.57 -20.58
C SER A 150 3.09 4.32 -21.21
N MET A 151 3.67 3.40 -20.44
CA MET A 151 4.22 2.15 -20.96
C MET A 151 3.18 1.08 -21.21
N VAL A 152 2.00 1.16 -20.58
CA VAL A 152 1.03 0.06 -20.51
C VAL A 152 0.24 -0.02 -21.80
N LYS A 153 0.35 -1.15 -22.51
CA LYS A 153 -0.48 -1.52 -23.67
C LYS A 153 -1.71 -2.29 -23.25
N SER A 154 -1.55 -3.24 -22.32
CA SER A 154 -2.66 -3.97 -21.72
C SER A 154 -2.27 -4.49 -20.34
N VAL A 155 -3.29 -4.86 -19.58
CA VAL A 155 -3.16 -5.64 -18.35
C VAL A 155 -3.98 -6.91 -18.52
N ASP A 156 -3.28 -8.04 -18.47
CA ASP A 156 -3.86 -9.38 -18.59
C ASP A 156 -3.95 -9.97 -17.17
N ILE A 157 -5.13 -10.40 -16.74
CA ILE A 157 -5.38 -10.91 -15.38
C ILE A 157 -5.88 -12.33 -15.48
N GLN A 158 -5.01 -13.29 -15.21
CA GLN A 158 -5.37 -14.69 -15.04
C GLN A 158 -5.89 -14.89 -13.62
N THR A 159 -7.18 -15.21 -13.47
CA THR A 159 -7.83 -15.38 -12.15
C THR A 159 -7.87 -16.85 -11.68
N ASP A 160 -7.02 -17.70 -12.25
CA ASP A 160 -6.83 -19.10 -11.87
C ASP A 160 -5.42 -19.30 -11.30
N GLY A 161 -5.28 -20.25 -10.38
CA GLY A 161 -4.00 -20.66 -9.81
C GLY A 161 -3.02 -21.09 -10.90
N ALA A 162 -1.81 -20.53 -10.86
CA ALA A 162 -0.83 -20.67 -11.94
C ALA A 162 0.59 -20.96 -11.43
N SER A 163 0.75 -21.43 -10.20
CA SER A 163 2.06 -21.81 -9.64
C SER A 163 2.78 -22.85 -10.47
N ALA A 164 2.07 -23.82 -11.08
CA ALA A 164 2.69 -24.81 -11.96
C ALA A 164 3.39 -24.18 -13.20
N ILE A 165 2.97 -22.99 -13.62
CA ILE A 165 3.53 -22.27 -14.77
C ILE A 165 4.56 -21.24 -14.31
N TYR A 166 4.19 -20.40 -13.33
CA TYR A 166 4.99 -19.23 -12.97
C TYR A 166 5.75 -19.35 -11.64
N GLY A 167 5.42 -20.33 -10.79
CA GLY A 167 6.05 -20.55 -9.47
C GLY A 167 5.33 -19.94 -8.28
N SER A 168 6.02 -19.87 -7.14
CA SER A 168 5.48 -19.30 -5.88
C SER A 168 4.84 -17.94 -6.11
N GLU A 169 3.76 -17.64 -5.36
CA GLU A 169 2.93 -16.39 -5.38
C GLU A 169 1.84 -16.34 -6.44
N ALA A 170 1.84 -17.24 -7.43
CA ALA A 170 0.75 -17.34 -8.41
C ALA A 170 -0.43 -18.18 -7.89
N VAL A 171 -0.86 -17.93 -6.64
CA VAL A 171 -1.89 -18.71 -5.96
C VAL A 171 -3.29 -18.25 -6.35
N ALA A 172 -3.60 -16.98 -6.13
CA ALA A 172 -4.87 -16.36 -6.47
C ALA A 172 -5.00 -16.01 -7.95
N GLY A 173 -3.85 -15.85 -8.63
CA GLY A 173 -3.78 -15.47 -10.02
C GLY A 173 -2.47 -14.80 -10.41
N VAL A 174 -2.44 -14.34 -11.66
CA VAL A 174 -1.30 -13.66 -12.28
C VAL A 174 -1.79 -12.42 -13.01
N VAL A 175 -1.13 -11.29 -12.78
CA VAL A 175 -1.37 -10.05 -13.51
C VAL A 175 -0.14 -9.74 -14.36
N ASN A 176 -0.29 -9.75 -15.68
CA ASN A 176 0.77 -9.39 -16.61
C ASN A 176 0.52 -8.02 -17.23
N ILE A 177 1.50 -7.15 -17.06
CA ILE A 177 1.51 -5.81 -17.62
C ILE A 177 2.30 -5.88 -18.92
N VAL A 178 1.57 -5.76 -20.03
CA VAL A 178 2.15 -5.80 -21.37
C VAL A 178 2.56 -4.38 -21.76
N THR A 179 3.82 -4.21 -22.16
CA THR A 179 4.33 -2.90 -22.56
C THR A 179 3.91 -2.54 -23.99
N ARG A 180 4.00 -1.26 -24.33
CA ARG A 180 3.83 -0.74 -25.70
C ARG A 180 5.04 -1.07 -26.59
N LYS A 181 5.64 -2.24 -26.42
CA LYS A 181 6.76 -2.75 -27.21
C LYS A 181 6.52 -2.55 -28.70
N GLY A 182 7.48 -1.92 -29.38
CA GLY A 182 7.36 -1.55 -30.79
C GLY A 182 6.59 -0.24 -31.05
N PHE A 183 6.31 0.57 -30.02
CA PHE A 183 5.82 1.94 -30.21
C PHE A 183 6.76 2.74 -31.13
N GLU A 184 6.18 3.59 -31.98
CA GLU A 184 6.93 4.42 -32.92
C GLU A 184 6.49 5.88 -32.79
N GLY A 185 7.46 6.78 -32.79
CA GLY A 185 7.20 8.22 -32.71
C GLY A 185 7.29 8.75 -31.29
N LEU A 186 6.68 9.92 -31.07
CA LEU A 186 6.68 10.61 -29.77
C LEU A 186 5.25 10.89 -29.36
N GLU A 187 4.87 10.50 -28.14
CA GLU A 187 3.60 10.85 -27.52
C GLU A 187 3.83 11.60 -26.20
N VAL A 188 3.11 12.70 -26.01
CA VAL A 188 3.08 13.47 -24.77
C VAL A 188 1.64 13.77 -24.41
N SER A 189 1.23 13.46 -23.17
CA SER A 189 -0.05 13.89 -22.64
C SER A 189 0.10 14.63 -21.32
N ALA A 190 -0.81 15.57 -21.09
CA ALA A 190 -0.90 16.31 -19.83
C ALA A 190 -2.36 16.28 -19.34
N ARG A 191 -2.55 15.74 -18.14
CA ARG A 191 -3.82 15.62 -17.44
C ARG A 191 -3.85 16.51 -16.21
N TYR A 192 -4.94 17.22 -16.03
CA TYR A 192 -5.25 17.99 -14.83
C TYR A 192 -6.56 17.48 -14.24
N GLU A 193 -6.55 17.15 -12.95
CA GLU A 193 -7.73 16.77 -12.18
C GLU A 193 -8.06 17.85 -11.16
N ASP A 194 -9.31 18.32 -11.19
CA ASP A 194 -9.90 19.25 -10.24
C ASP A 194 -10.84 18.50 -9.30
N ALA A 195 -10.44 18.41 -8.04
CA ALA A 195 -11.19 17.83 -6.94
C ALA A 195 -10.77 18.55 -5.65
N SER A 196 -11.20 18.05 -4.49
CA SER A 196 -10.65 18.51 -3.20
C SER A 196 -9.13 18.44 -3.19
N ASN A 197 -8.54 17.40 -3.80
CA ASN A 197 -7.13 17.31 -4.13
C ASN A 197 -6.92 17.49 -5.64
N GLN A 198 -6.21 18.55 -6.00
CA GLN A 198 -5.71 18.76 -7.34
C GLN A 198 -4.61 17.77 -7.67
N THR A 199 -4.64 17.23 -8.89
CA THR A 199 -3.63 16.30 -9.41
C THR A 199 -3.20 16.71 -10.81
N GLU A 200 -1.90 16.68 -11.05
CA GLU A 200 -1.28 16.93 -12.35
C GLU A 200 -0.50 15.68 -12.79
N THR A 201 -0.74 15.21 -14.01
CA THR A 201 0.00 14.07 -14.59
C THR A 201 0.54 14.43 -15.97
N ILE A 202 1.81 14.16 -16.21
CA ILE A 202 2.44 14.29 -17.52
C ILE A 202 2.95 12.91 -17.93
N ASN A 203 2.49 12.43 -19.08
CA ASN A 203 2.93 11.19 -19.69
C ASN A 203 3.82 11.48 -20.89
N PHE A 204 4.85 10.67 -21.05
CA PHE A 204 5.80 10.71 -22.15
C PHE A 204 6.01 9.28 -22.66
N ALA A 205 5.98 9.10 -23.98
CA ALA A 205 6.39 7.89 -24.66
C ALA A 205 7.20 8.25 -25.91
N LEU A 206 8.34 7.61 -26.10
CA LEU A 206 9.20 7.75 -27.26
C LEU A 206 9.55 6.36 -27.77
N GLY A 207 9.37 6.14 -29.06
CA GLY A 207 9.58 4.85 -29.69
C GLY A 207 10.31 4.97 -31.02
N SER A 208 11.19 4.03 -31.30
CA SER A 208 11.88 3.94 -32.59
C SER A 208 12.03 2.48 -32.99
N ASN A 209 11.58 2.18 -34.21
CA ASN A 209 11.72 0.86 -34.83
C ASN A 209 12.66 0.95 -36.03
N GLY A 210 13.66 0.09 -36.08
CA GLY A 210 14.56 -0.07 -37.22
C GLY A 210 14.55 -1.51 -37.74
N GLU A 211 15.26 -1.77 -38.84
CA GLU A 211 15.28 -3.09 -39.49
C GLU A 211 15.76 -4.23 -38.58
N ARG A 212 16.58 -3.92 -37.57
CA ARG A 212 17.23 -4.91 -36.69
C ARG A 212 16.88 -4.72 -35.22
N GLY A 213 15.99 -3.82 -34.85
CA GLY A 213 15.71 -3.60 -33.44
C GLY A 213 14.72 -2.49 -33.16
N SER A 214 14.22 -2.49 -31.94
CA SER A 214 13.26 -1.52 -31.41
C SER A 214 13.77 -0.94 -30.11
N PHE A 215 13.40 0.31 -29.84
CA PHE A 215 13.65 1.00 -28.58
C PHE A 215 12.38 1.73 -28.15
N GLY A 216 12.03 1.59 -26.87
CA GLY A 216 10.95 2.31 -26.22
C GLY A 216 11.45 3.01 -24.95
N LEU A 217 11.00 4.24 -24.73
CA LEU A 217 11.21 5.00 -23.50
C LEU A 217 9.89 5.62 -23.07
N TYR A 218 9.46 5.31 -21.85
CA TYR A 218 8.21 5.78 -21.27
C TYR A 218 8.50 6.45 -19.94
N ALA A 219 7.83 7.56 -19.67
CA ALA A 219 7.89 8.21 -18.38
C ALA A 219 6.53 8.78 -17.98
N THR A 220 6.26 8.79 -16.67
CA THR A 220 5.11 9.46 -16.07
C THR A 220 5.59 10.29 -14.89
N ALA A 221 5.26 11.58 -14.89
CA ALA A 221 5.40 12.46 -13.74
C ALA A 221 4.01 12.74 -13.17
N TYR A 222 3.82 12.50 -11.89
CA TYR A 222 2.55 12.63 -11.17
C TYR A 222 2.75 13.52 -9.93
N ASN A 223 1.88 14.50 -9.74
CA ASN A 223 1.90 15.41 -8.60
C ASN A 223 0.47 15.58 -8.06
N GLY A 224 0.17 14.94 -6.94
CA GLY A 224 -1.08 15.02 -6.20
C GLY A 224 -0.93 15.89 -4.95
N SER A 225 -1.85 16.83 -4.78
CA SER A 225 -1.94 17.65 -3.57
C SER A 225 -2.55 16.91 -2.38
N ILE A 226 -2.40 17.49 -1.20
CA ILE A 226 -2.86 16.94 0.08
C ILE A 226 -4.31 17.34 0.36
N ASN A 227 -5.09 16.46 0.99
CA ASN A 227 -6.32 16.86 1.71
C ASN A 227 -6.24 16.55 3.19
N TYR A 228 -6.80 17.45 3.99
CA TYR A 228 -7.05 17.30 5.42
C TYR A 228 -8.48 16.81 5.66
N ARG A 229 -8.78 16.37 6.89
CA ARG A 229 -10.13 15.86 7.22
C ARG A 229 -11.22 16.92 7.08
N ASP A 230 -10.90 18.19 7.30
CA ASP A 230 -11.82 19.32 7.16
C ASP A 230 -12.12 19.68 5.70
N ASP A 231 -11.40 19.11 4.73
CA ASP A 231 -11.72 19.25 3.30
C ASP A 231 -12.87 18.31 2.87
N PHE A 232 -13.31 17.40 3.75
CA PHE A 232 -14.38 16.42 3.46
C PHE A 232 -15.59 16.66 4.37
N ASP A 233 -16.66 17.22 3.80
CA ASP A 233 -17.91 17.51 4.52
C ASP A 233 -18.47 16.29 5.26
N PHE A 234 -18.43 15.10 4.64
CA PHE A 234 -18.93 13.88 5.27
C PHE A 234 -18.10 13.45 6.49
N ILE A 235 -16.79 13.72 6.50
CA ILE A 235 -15.93 13.43 7.66
C ILE A 235 -16.24 14.42 8.77
N VAL A 236 -16.41 15.71 8.45
CA VAL A 236 -16.81 16.75 9.41
C VAL A 236 -18.14 16.38 10.06
N GLU A 237 -19.16 16.02 9.27
CA GLU A 237 -20.49 15.65 9.76
C GLU A 237 -20.45 14.40 10.65
N ARG A 238 -19.76 13.35 10.22
CA ARG A 238 -19.69 12.07 10.96
C ARG A 238 -18.87 12.17 12.24
N SER A 239 -17.87 13.03 12.29
CA SER A 239 -16.96 13.20 13.43
C SER A 239 -17.34 14.35 14.37
N GLY A 240 -18.17 15.30 13.93
CA GLY A 240 -18.41 16.56 14.63
C GLY A 240 -17.23 17.55 14.53
N GLY A 241 -16.31 17.37 13.59
CA GLY A 241 -15.13 18.24 13.42
C GLY A 241 -14.07 18.07 14.50
N VAL A 242 -14.09 16.94 15.22
CA VAL A 242 -13.19 16.68 16.35
C VAL A 242 -12.43 15.38 16.21
N LEU A 243 -11.12 15.45 16.43
CA LEU A 243 -10.19 14.34 16.53
C LEU A 243 -9.33 14.53 17.77
N LEU A 244 -9.95 14.43 18.95
CA LEU A 244 -9.28 14.68 20.22
C LEU A 244 -8.32 13.54 20.59
N SER A 245 -7.16 13.89 21.13
CA SER A 245 -6.25 12.98 21.82
C SER A 245 -6.56 12.82 23.30
N SER A 246 -5.94 11.80 23.90
CA SER A 246 -5.95 11.54 25.34
C SER A 246 -5.12 12.52 26.18
N SER A 247 -4.29 13.37 25.56
CA SER A 247 -3.35 14.31 26.20
C SER A 247 -3.07 15.53 25.30
N GLY A 248 -2.44 16.57 25.84
CA GLY A 248 -2.28 17.87 25.17
C GLY A 248 -0.88 18.48 25.30
N SER A 249 -0.76 19.74 24.89
CA SER A 249 0.42 20.59 25.13
C SER A 249 -0.03 22.06 25.26
N PRO A 250 -0.15 22.61 26.47
CA PRO A 250 0.23 22.03 27.76
C PRO A 250 -0.63 20.81 28.14
N ASP A 251 -0.16 20.07 29.13
CA ASP A 251 -0.76 18.81 29.57
C ASP A 251 -1.64 19.00 30.82
N GLU A 252 -2.14 17.90 31.38
CA GLU A 252 -2.53 17.87 32.80
C GLU A 252 -1.37 17.47 33.72
N TYR A 253 -1.42 17.90 34.98
CA TYR A 253 -0.38 17.63 35.97
C TYR A 253 -0.92 16.94 37.22
N ARG A 254 -0.06 16.11 37.83
CA ARG A 254 -0.24 15.49 39.16
C ARG A 254 1.01 15.69 39.99
N THR A 255 0.93 15.61 41.31
CA THR A 255 2.13 15.50 42.15
C THR A 255 2.88 14.20 41.87
N LEU A 256 4.20 14.23 42.01
CA LEU A 256 5.09 13.08 41.91
C LEU A 256 6.11 13.10 43.05
N ASP A 257 6.20 12.00 43.79
CA ASP A 257 7.32 11.74 44.68
C ASP A 257 8.48 11.11 43.89
N PRO A 258 9.59 11.83 43.64
CA PRO A 258 10.70 11.32 42.86
C PRO A 258 11.48 10.18 43.54
N GLN A 259 11.30 9.96 44.85
CA GLN A 259 11.97 8.88 45.56
C GLN A 259 11.23 7.55 45.42
N THR A 260 9.90 7.60 45.44
CA THR A 260 9.05 6.39 45.40
C THR A 260 8.41 6.15 44.04
N GLY A 261 8.35 7.17 43.17
CA GLY A 261 7.61 7.17 41.91
C GLY A 261 6.10 7.27 42.10
N ALA A 262 5.61 7.51 43.32
CA ALA A 262 4.19 7.62 43.61
C ALA A 262 3.61 8.94 43.09
N PHE A 263 2.43 8.88 42.47
CA PHE A 263 1.71 10.06 41.97
C PHE A 263 0.51 10.41 42.86
N GLY A 264 0.19 11.70 42.95
CA GLY A 264 -1.04 12.16 43.58
C GLY A 264 -2.29 11.76 42.80
N SER A 265 -3.40 11.55 43.53
CA SER A 265 -4.69 11.19 42.92
C SER A 265 -5.36 12.35 42.18
N THR A 266 -5.03 13.59 42.54
CA THR A 266 -5.64 14.80 41.95
C THR A 266 -4.91 15.21 40.68
N LYS A 267 -5.61 15.18 39.54
CA LYS A 267 -5.20 15.82 38.29
C LYS A 267 -5.64 17.28 38.30
N ILE A 268 -4.78 18.17 37.85
CA ILE A 268 -5.15 19.55 37.52
C ILE A 268 -4.81 19.81 36.05
N ILE A 269 -5.74 20.40 35.32
CA ILE A 269 -5.52 20.83 33.93
C ILE A 269 -4.65 22.09 33.95
N ASP A 270 -3.74 22.23 33.00
CA ASP A 270 -3.01 23.50 32.82
C ASP A 270 -3.99 24.68 32.70
N PRO A 271 -3.86 25.74 33.51
CA PRO A 271 -4.77 26.88 33.50
C PRO A 271 -4.86 27.60 32.15
N PHE A 272 -3.88 27.43 31.27
CA PHE A 272 -3.81 28.06 29.95
C PHE A 272 -4.01 27.04 28.81
N CYS A 273 -4.71 25.93 29.08
CA CYS A 273 -5.00 24.87 28.09
C CYS A 273 -5.68 25.43 26.83
N GLU A 274 -6.74 26.22 26.98
CA GLU A 274 -7.49 26.77 25.84
C GLU A 274 -6.71 27.87 25.11
N GLU A 275 -5.95 28.70 25.85
CA GLU A 275 -5.08 29.74 25.29
C GLU A 275 -3.95 29.15 24.44
N ALA A 276 -3.51 27.93 24.74
CA ALA A 276 -2.56 27.18 23.93
C ALA A 276 -3.21 26.48 22.72
N GLY A 277 -4.51 26.70 22.47
CA GLY A 277 -5.26 26.12 21.35
C GLY A 277 -5.70 24.67 21.56
N GLN A 278 -5.67 24.19 22.81
CA GLN A 278 -6.13 22.84 23.18
C GLN A 278 -7.61 22.86 23.58
N VAL A 279 -8.20 21.68 23.78
CA VAL A 279 -9.60 21.47 24.18
C VAL A 279 -9.66 20.84 25.56
N VAL A 280 -10.40 21.45 26.49
CA VAL A 280 -10.67 20.85 27.80
C VAL A 280 -11.72 19.76 27.68
N GLN A 281 -11.37 18.52 28.02
CA GLN A 281 -12.28 17.37 28.00
C GLN A 281 -12.29 16.67 29.37
N GLY A 282 -13.30 16.94 30.18
CA GLY A 282 -13.36 16.41 31.55
C GLY A 282 -12.19 16.94 32.38
N ASN A 283 -11.28 16.06 32.79
CA ASN A 283 -10.09 16.40 33.58
C ASN A 283 -8.78 16.38 32.76
N ASN A 284 -8.87 16.38 31.43
CA ASN A 284 -7.72 16.34 30.54
C ASN A 284 -7.67 17.60 29.66
N CYS A 285 -6.45 17.99 29.27
CA CYS A 285 -6.21 18.95 28.20
C CYS A 285 -5.89 18.16 26.92
N SER A 286 -6.70 18.29 25.88
CA SER A 286 -6.62 17.44 24.67
C SER A 286 -6.27 18.24 23.42
N TYR A 287 -5.45 17.66 22.55
CA TYR A 287 -5.15 18.22 21.23
C TYR A 287 -6.21 17.79 20.21
N ASN A 288 -6.72 18.75 19.42
CA ASN A 288 -7.59 18.43 18.29
C ASN A 288 -6.77 18.26 17.00
N PHE A 289 -6.68 17.02 16.52
CA PHE A 289 -5.91 16.66 15.31
C PHE A 289 -6.68 16.86 14.00
N PHE A 290 -7.92 17.31 14.08
CA PHE A 290 -8.87 17.15 12.98
C PHE A 290 -8.36 17.82 11.70
N ASP A 291 -7.91 19.07 11.78
CA ASP A 291 -7.34 19.86 10.69
C ASP A 291 -5.82 19.70 10.52
N HIS A 292 -5.17 18.83 11.29
CA HIS A 292 -3.71 18.58 11.26
C HIS A 292 -3.33 17.23 10.61
N THR A 293 -4.32 16.43 10.22
CA THR A 293 -4.10 15.06 9.79
C THR A 293 -4.69 14.85 8.41
N SER A 294 -3.87 14.41 7.45
CA SER A 294 -4.28 14.24 6.06
C SER A 294 -4.71 12.80 5.78
N PRO A 295 -5.99 12.52 5.46
CA PRO A 295 -6.37 11.22 4.93
C PRO A 295 -5.88 11.01 3.48
N VAL A 296 -5.78 12.07 2.68
CA VAL A 296 -5.13 12.00 1.35
C VAL A 296 -3.76 12.67 1.45
N PRO A 297 -2.66 11.92 1.47
CA PRO A 297 -1.33 12.49 1.56
C PRO A 297 -0.93 13.19 0.26
N LYS A 298 0.01 14.13 0.34
CA LYS A 298 0.66 14.68 -0.86
C LYS A 298 1.46 13.56 -1.52
N ASN A 299 1.43 13.45 -2.84
CA ASN A 299 2.17 12.41 -3.56
C ASN A 299 2.90 13.02 -4.77
N ASN A 300 4.21 12.83 -4.86
CA ASN A 300 5.00 13.19 -6.04
C ASN A 300 5.71 11.95 -6.55
N ARG A 301 5.46 11.58 -7.80
CA ARG A 301 6.02 10.39 -8.42
C ARG A 301 6.65 10.70 -9.77
N LEU A 302 7.81 10.10 -10.02
CA LEU A 302 8.43 9.99 -11.33
C LEU A 302 8.72 8.51 -11.59
N SER A 303 8.16 7.98 -12.67
CA SER A 303 8.41 6.61 -13.14
C SER A 303 8.97 6.65 -14.56
N ILE A 304 10.01 5.89 -14.82
CA ILE A 304 10.68 5.78 -16.12
C ILE A 304 10.86 4.30 -16.44
N PHE A 305 10.54 3.91 -17.67
CA PHE A 305 10.76 2.57 -18.20
C PHE A 305 11.38 2.68 -19.58
N ALA A 306 12.46 1.94 -19.82
CA ALA A 306 13.08 1.82 -21.13
C ALA A 306 13.20 0.34 -21.50
N GLU A 307 12.95 0.04 -22.77
CA GLU A 307 13.08 -1.31 -23.32
C GLU A 307 13.79 -1.24 -24.67
N PHE A 308 14.55 -2.27 -25.00
CA PHE A 308 15.12 -2.44 -26.32
C PHE A 308 15.12 -3.91 -26.73
N ASP A 309 15.08 -4.13 -28.04
CA ASP A 309 15.35 -5.42 -28.67
C ASP A 309 16.27 -5.23 -29.86
N TYR A 310 17.14 -6.21 -30.10
CA TYR A 310 18.05 -6.23 -31.21
C TYR A 310 18.19 -7.63 -31.80
N ASP A 311 17.92 -7.78 -33.09
CA ASP A 311 18.06 -9.02 -33.83
C ASP A 311 19.53 -9.27 -34.24
N LEU A 312 20.06 -10.36 -33.68
CA LEU A 312 21.37 -10.95 -33.90
C LEU A 312 21.31 -12.16 -34.86
N GLY A 313 20.14 -12.56 -35.35
CA GLY A 313 19.95 -13.78 -36.16
C GLY A 313 20.86 -13.85 -37.38
N GLN A 314 21.01 -12.73 -38.11
CA GLN A 314 21.88 -12.63 -39.28
C GLN A 314 23.38 -12.81 -38.97
N LEU A 315 23.82 -12.60 -37.71
CA LEU A 315 25.22 -12.76 -37.30
C LEU A 315 25.58 -14.21 -36.99
N PHE A 316 24.62 -15.04 -36.58
CA PHE A 316 24.86 -16.38 -36.04
C PHE A 316 24.10 -17.51 -36.76
N GLY A 317 23.30 -17.20 -37.79
CA GLY A 317 22.60 -18.19 -38.60
C GLY A 317 21.38 -18.83 -37.90
N PHE A 318 20.73 -18.08 -37.00
CA PHE A 318 19.44 -18.44 -36.41
C PHE A 318 18.28 -17.86 -37.25
N GLU A 319 17.11 -18.51 -37.21
CA GLU A 319 15.88 -18.00 -37.84
C GLU A 319 15.40 -16.73 -37.13
N GLU A 320 15.50 -16.71 -35.80
CA GLU A 320 15.33 -15.52 -34.95
C GLU A 320 16.34 -15.61 -33.78
N LEU A 321 17.09 -14.54 -33.51
CA LEU A 321 17.90 -14.46 -32.29
C LEU A 321 17.89 -13.00 -31.81
N LYS A 322 17.07 -12.68 -30.83
CA LYS A 322 16.92 -11.33 -30.28
C LYS A 322 17.61 -11.21 -28.94
N ALA A 323 18.49 -10.23 -28.79
CA ALA A 323 18.89 -9.75 -27.48
C ALA A 323 17.93 -8.65 -27.05
N PHE A 324 17.45 -8.67 -25.82
CA PHE A 324 16.59 -7.62 -25.28
C PHE A 324 17.11 -7.13 -23.93
N GLY A 325 16.63 -5.95 -23.54
CA GLY A 325 16.83 -5.46 -22.19
C GLY A 325 15.72 -4.52 -21.75
N GLU A 326 15.49 -4.47 -20.45
CA GLU A 326 14.51 -3.62 -19.81
C GLU A 326 15.17 -2.91 -18.62
N VAL A 327 14.92 -1.62 -18.48
CA VAL A 327 15.40 -0.81 -17.36
C VAL A 327 14.25 0.02 -16.84
N SER A 328 13.96 -0.07 -15.54
CA SER A 328 13.00 0.80 -14.89
C SER A 328 13.62 1.52 -13.70
N TYR A 329 13.14 2.75 -13.48
CA TYR A 329 13.44 3.54 -12.29
C TYR A 329 12.17 4.25 -11.88
N ALA A 330 11.81 4.17 -10.60
CA ALA A 330 10.72 4.95 -10.06
C ALA A 330 11.11 5.56 -8.71
N GLN A 331 10.66 6.79 -8.50
CA GLN A 331 10.71 7.46 -7.21
C GLN A 331 9.31 7.99 -6.89
N ASN A 332 8.79 7.61 -5.74
CA ASN A 332 7.52 8.08 -5.21
C ASN A 332 7.76 8.64 -3.81
N THR A 333 7.51 9.94 -3.62
CA THR A 333 7.57 10.62 -2.34
C THR A 333 6.17 11.00 -1.90
N THR A 334 5.69 10.34 -0.87
CA THR A 334 4.40 10.60 -0.25
C THR A 334 4.58 11.29 1.10
N THR A 335 4.00 12.48 1.29
CA THR A 335 4.05 13.24 2.54
C THR A 335 2.67 13.24 3.19
N ARG A 336 2.57 12.63 4.36
CA ARG A 336 1.35 12.65 5.17
C ARG A 336 1.48 13.71 6.26
N ALA A 337 0.54 14.65 6.30
CA ALA A 337 0.41 15.54 7.44
C ALA A 337 -0.10 14.74 8.65
N PHE A 338 0.63 14.86 9.74
CA PHE A 338 0.26 14.32 11.03
C PHE A 338 0.55 15.38 12.09
N GLY A 339 -0.28 15.44 13.13
CA GLY A 339 -0.11 16.42 14.20
C GLY A 339 1.13 16.13 15.07
N PRO A 340 1.35 16.93 16.13
CA PRO A 340 2.55 16.82 16.97
C PRO A 340 2.75 15.41 17.53
N GLN A 341 3.97 14.90 17.41
CA GLN A 341 4.37 13.57 17.89
C GLN A 341 4.21 13.49 19.42
N ILE A 342 3.84 12.28 19.87
CA ILE A 342 3.74 11.94 21.28
C ILE A 342 5.11 11.48 21.77
N ASN A 343 5.46 11.84 23.00
CA ASN A 343 6.54 11.20 23.73
C ASN A 343 5.97 10.36 24.87
N GLY A 344 6.33 9.09 24.87
CA GLY A 344 6.10 8.15 25.97
C GLY A 344 7.42 7.79 26.66
N ASN A 345 7.34 7.38 27.92
CA ASN A 345 8.45 6.81 28.71
C ASN A 345 9.44 7.81 29.32
N GLY A 346 8.92 8.81 30.03
CA GLY A 346 9.69 9.33 31.15
C GLY A 346 9.93 8.26 32.23
N GLU A 347 10.92 8.49 33.11
CA GLU A 347 11.45 7.52 34.09
C GLU A 347 10.40 6.98 35.08
N TYR A 348 9.25 7.64 35.20
CA TYR A 348 8.20 7.33 36.17
C TYR A 348 6.98 6.76 35.46
N GLY A 349 7.06 5.49 35.04
CA GLY A 349 5.94 4.76 34.43
C GLY A 349 5.34 5.51 33.24
N GLY A 350 6.15 5.82 32.23
CA GLY A 350 5.69 6.55 31.05
C GLY A 350 5.85 8.08 31.14
N ARG A 351 6.01 8.64 32.34
CA ARG A 351 5.83 10.08 32.59
C ARG A 351 7.11 10.81 32.98
N PHE A 352 7.17 12.09 32.63
CA PHE A 352 8.31 12.94 32.94
C PHE A 352 8.14 13.65 34.29
N LEU A 353 9.25 13.85 35.00
CA LEU A 353 9.30 14.65 36.22
C LEU A 353 9.51 16.13 35.86
N ILE A 354 8.69 17.01 36.43
CA ILE A 354 8.90 18.45 36.42
C ILE A 354 9.19 18.87 37.86
N PRO A 355 10.40 19.31 38.21
CA PRO A 355 10.76 19.57 39.59
C PRO A 355 10.07 20.83 40.12
N GLY A 356 9.89 20.91 41.44
CA GLY A 356 9.43 22.13 42.12
C GLY A 356 10.35 23.33 41.86
N SER A 357 11.64 23.10 41.58
CA SER A 357 12.60 24.13 41.21
C SER A 357 12.42 24.71 39.82
N HIS A 358 11.60 24.10 38.95
CA HIS A 358 11.39 24.58 37.59
C HIS A 358 10.88 26.03 37.58
N PRO A 359 11.45 26.95 36.78
CA PRO A 359 11.15 28.39 36.86
C PRO A 359 9.69 28.72 36.57
N PHE A 360 8.97 27.89 35.82
CA PHE A 360 7.56 28.09 35.48
C PHE A 360 6.60 27.14 36.21
N ASN A 361 7.09 26.33 37.16
CA ASN A 361 6.22 25.51 37.99
C ASN A 361 5.64 26.35 39.13
N PHE A 362 4.35 26.66 39.01
CA PHE A 362 3.57 27.48 39.95
C PHE A 362 2.48 26.68 40.68
N PHE A 363 2.70 25.37 40.87
CA PHE A 363 1.77 24.50 41.57
C PHE A 363 2.28 24.14 42.95
N VAL A 364 1.45 24.28 43.97
CA VAL A 364 1.74 23.89 45.36
C VAL A 364 0.90 22.69 45.75
N ASP A 365 1.42 21.83 46.62
CA ASP A 365 0.68 20.73 47.21
C ASP A 365 0.32 21.03 48.66
N ASN A 366 -0.97 21.09 48.94
CA ASN A 366 -1.52 21.45 50.24
C ASN A 366 -2.43 20.33 50.77
N ALA A 367 -2.96 20.47 51.99
CA ALA A 367 -3.88 19.48 52.58
C ALA A 367 -5.14 19.21 51.73
N ASP A 368 -5.53 20.16 50.89
CA ASP A 368 -6.67 20.06 49.96
C ASP A 368 -6.27 19.52 48.56
N GLY A 369 -5.00 19.13 48.37
CA GLY A 369 -4.43 18.65 47.11
C GLY A 369 -3.64 19.71 46.32
N LEU A 370 -3.29 19.36 45.08
CA LEU A 370 -2.53 20.21 44.16
C LEU A 370 -3.33 21.46 43.78
N GLN A 371 -2.69 22.64 43.87
CA GLN A 371 -3.29 23.95 43.57
C GLN A 371 -2.35 24.80 42.73
N TYR A 372 -2.90 25.55 41.76
CA TYR A 372 -2.17 26.53 40.96
C TYR A 372 -2.25 27.93 41.60
N ILE A 373 -1.10 28.57 41.83
CA ILE A 373 -1.04 29.97 42.30
C ILE A 373 -0.66 30.86 41.13
N ASP A 374 -1.63 31.60 40.59
CA ASP A 374 -1.47 32.41 39.38
C ASP A 374 -0.37 33.48 39.53
N PRO A 375 0.78 33.32 38.84
CA PRO A 375 1.93 34.20 38.94
C PRO A 375 1.72 35.55 38.25
N THR A 376 0.65 35.70 37.45
CA THR A 376 0.33 36.93 36.72
C THR A 376 -0.39 37.96 37.59
N THR A 377 -0.98 37.51 38.70
CA THR A 377 -1.61 38.38 39.69
C THR A 377 -0.57 39.02 40.60
N ALA A 378 -0.84 40.25 41.09
CA ALA A 378 0.08 40.93 42.02
C ALA A 378 0.36 40.10 43.29
N THR A 379 -0.66 39.43 43.82
CA THR A 379 -0.55 38.56 45.01
C THR A 379 0.23 37.29 44.71
N GLY A 380 0.02 36.65 43.56
CA GLY A 380 0.75 35.44 43.19
C GLY A 380 2.21 35.71 42.82
N ALA A 381 2.48 36.80 42.10
CA ALA A 381 3.84 37.25 41.83
C ALA A 381 4.62 37.50 43.13
N GLN A 382 4.01 38.21 44.10
CA GLN A 382 4.61 38.44 45.41
C GLN A 382 4.83 37.13 46.18
N PHE A 383 3.87 36.19 46.12
CA PHE A 383 4.00 34.87 46.73
C PHE A 383 5.23 34.12 46.19
N TRP A 384 5.39 34.04 44.87
CA TRP A 384 6.48 33.31 44.24
C TRP A 384 7.85 33.97 44.40
N GLN A 385 7.91 35.30 44.49
CA GLN A 385 9.12 36.03 44.86
C GLN A 385 9.58 35.71 46.29
N GLN A 386 8.63 35.54 47.22
CA GLN A 386 8.92 35.23 48.62
C GLN A 386 9.16 33.75 48.87
N ASN A 387 8.54 32.88 48.06
CA ASN A 387 8.53 31.44 48.24
C ASN A 387 8.91 30.69 46.94
N PRO A 388 10.08 30.96 46.34
CA PRO A 388 10.45 30.38 45.04
C PRO A 388 10.57 28.86 45.05
N ASN A 389 10.70 28.23 46.22
CA ASN A 389 10.82 26.77 46.37
C ASN A 389 9.54 26.12 46.89
N ALA A 390 8.41 26.82 46.94
CA ALA A 390 7.15 26.28 47.45
C ALA A 390 6.46 25.29 46.50
N ALA A 391 6.89 25.21 45.25
CA ALA A 391 6.24 24.37 44.26
C ALA A 391 6.46 22.88 44.53
N ALA A 392 5.43 22.08 44.27
CA ALA A 392 5.52 20.62 44.33
C ALA A 392 6.20 20.06 43.09
N ASN A 393 6.78 18.87 43.21
CA ASN A 393 7.22 18.09 42.05
C ASN A 393 5.99 17.57 41.30
N LEU A 394 5.99 17.73 39.98
CA LEU A 394 4.88 17.34 39.12
C LEU A 394 5.28 16.25 38.15
N THR A 395 4.26 15.65 37.54
CA THR A 395 4.42 14.77 36.38
C THR A 395 3.43 15.08 35.28
N THR A 396 3.83 14.81 34.03
CA THR A 396 2.98 14.88 32.83
C THR A 396 2.00 13.70 32.76
N SER A 397 1.13 13.68 31.75
CA SER A 397 0.48 12.45 31.28
C SER A 397 1.52 11.46 30.74
N GLY A 398 1.12 10.19 30.56
CA GLY A 398 1.99 9.16 29.97
C GLY A 398 2.28 9.36 28.48
N ASN A 399 1.49 10.19 27.79
CA ASN A 399 1.59 10.49 26.36
C ASN A 399 1.81 11.99 26.15
N PHE A 400 2.93 12.52 26.64
CA PHE A 400 3.18 13.96 26.67
C PHE A 400 3.56 14.52 25.29
N ARG A 401 3.10 15.74 24.97
CA ARG A 401 3.52 16.48 23.76
C ARG A 401 4.35 17.68 24.19
N PRO A 402 5.69 17.67 24.05
CA PRO A 402 6.54 18.69 24.66
C PRO A 402 6.35 20.14 24.19
N ILE A 403 5.99 20.32 22.91
CA ILE A 403 5.95 21.64 22.26
C ILE A 403 4.63 21.86 21.51
N GLY A 404 3.74 20.87 21.47
CA GLY A 404 2.38 21.03 20.91
C GLY A 404 2.34 21.63 19.51
N ALA A 405 1.41 22.57 19.30
CA ALA A 405 1.21 23.26 18.03
C ALA A 405 2.41 24.13 17.59
N ALA A 406 3.36 24.45 18.48
CA ALA A 406 4.49 25.32 18.14
C ALA A 406 5.51 24.67 17.17
N ILE A 407 5.48 23.34 17.01
CA ILE A 407 6.29 22.62 16.00
C ILE A 407 5.43 21.95 14.91
N ALA A 408 4.16 21.66 15.16
CA ALA A 408 3.32 20.83 14.29
C ALA A 408 1.95 21.46 13.95
N GLY A 409 1.95 22.70 13.46
CA GLY A 409 0.75 23.37 12.92
C GLY A 409 0.15 22.65 11.70
N ARG A 410 -0.96 23.16 11.14
CA ARG A 410 -1.62 22.58 9.94
C ARG A 410 -0.69 22.43 8.72
N ASN A 411 0.40 23.21 8.67
CA ASN A 411 1.47 23.10 7.68
C ASN A 411 2.81 22.63 8.29
N GLY A 412 2.74 21.95 9.43
CA GLY A 412 3.87 21.42 10.18
C GLY A 412 4.56 20.24 9.50
N ARG A 413 5.67 19.79 10.07
CA ARG A 413 6.49 18.71 9.53
C ARG A 413 5.69 17.40 9.51
N GLY A 414 5.41 16.86 8.33
CA GLY A 414 4.71 15.59 8.15
C GLY A 414 5.66 14.39 8.13
N ASN A 415 5.10 13.20 7.95
CA ASN A 415 5.88 11.99 7.71
C ASN A 415 6.06 11.81 6.20
N ASP A 416 7.31 11.65 5.77
CA ASP A 416 7.65 11.33 4.38
C ASP A 416 7.90 9.83 4.20
N TYR A 417 7.27 9.27 3.18
CA TYR A 417 7.47 7.89 2.71
C TYR A 417 8.07 7.99 1.31
N ILE A 418 9.34 7.63 1.18
CA ILE A 418 10.09 7.69 -0.07
C ILE A 418 10.32 6.27 -0.56
N ASN A 419 9.70 5.90 -1.68
CA ASN A 419 9.87 4.62 -2.34
C ASN A 419 10.74 4.85 -3.58
N ASN A 420 11.91 4.22 -3.64
CA ASN A 420 12.77 4.19 -4.81
C ASN A 420 12.89 2.74 -5.29
N SER A 421 12.64 2.50 -6.58
CA SER A 421 12.80 1.18 -7.17
C SER A 421 13.62 1.25 -8.45
N ASP A 422 14.50 0.28 -8.63
CA ASP A 422 15.26 0.06 -9.85
C ASP A 422 15.15 -1.39 -10.31
N ARG A 423 14.98 -1.58 -11.62
CA ARG A 423 14.97 -2.89 -12.25
C ARG A 423 15.87 -2.86 -13.46
N HIS A 424 16.74 -3.85 -13.56
CA HIS A 424 17.63 -4.05 -14.70
C HIS A 424 17.49 -5.48 -15.20
N MET A 425 17.20 -5.63 -16.48
CA MET A 425 17.06 -6.93 -17.12
C MET A 425 17.79 -6.97 -18.45
N ILE A 426 18.39 -8.12 -18.73
CA ILE A 426 18.94 -8.46 -20.04
C ILE A 426 18.66 -9.92 -20.35
N GLY A 427 18.43 -10.23 -21.62
CA GLY A 427 18.25 -11.61 -22.03
C GLY A 427 18.28 -11.80 -23.53
N ILE A 428 18.01 -13.04 -23.92
CA ILE A 428 18.03 -13.52 -25.29
C ILE A 428 16.79 -14.37 -25.53
N ASP A 429 16.09 -14.08 -26.62
CA ASP A 429 15.06 -14.95 -27.20
C ASP A 429 15.60 -15.51 -28.52
N ALA A 430 15.55 -16.82 -28.71
CA ALA A 430 15.97 -17.48 -29.94
C ALA A 430 14.86 -18.38 -30.47
N PHE A 431 14.77 -18.48 -31.80
CA PHE A 431 13.90 -19.42 -32.49
C PHE A 431 14.67 -20.12 -33.59
N ARG A 432 14.54 -21.45 -33.64
CA ARG A 432 15.12 -22.29 -34.69
C ARG A 432 14.43 -23.65 -34.74
N GLU A 433 14.02 -24.09 -35.94
CA GLU A 433 13.52 -25.46 -36.16
C GLU A 433 12.36 -25.80 -35.18
N ASN A 434 11.41 -24.87 -35.03
CA ASN A 434 10.27 -24.94 -34.09
C ASN A 434 10.62 -24.91 -32.59
N TRP A 435 11.90 -24.81 -32.23
CA TRP A 435 12.32 -24.58 -30.85
C TRP A 435 12.44 -23.10 -30.56
N SER A 436 11.76 -22.64 -29.51
CA SER A 436 11.95 -21.34 -28.89
C SER A 436 12.78 -21.51 -27.62
N ILE A 437 13.73 -20.61 -27.41
CA ILE A 437 14.53 -20.51 -26.18
C ILE A 437 14.43 -19.08 -25.67
N SER A 438 14.10 -18.90 -24.40
CA SER A 438 14.21 -17.61 -23.71
C SER A 438 15.14 -17.78 -22.52
N ALA A 439 16.11 -16.89 -22.37
CA ALA A 439 17.00 -16.87 -21.22
C ALA A 439 17.25 -15.43 -20.78
N TRP A 440 17.05 -15.14 -19.49
CA TRP A 440 17.23 -13.79 -18.98
C TRP A 440 17.74 -13.74 -17.55
N TYR A 441 18.38 -12.62 -17.25
CA TYR A 441 18.80 -12.24 -15.92
C TYR A 441 18.15 -10.92 -15.54
N GLN A 442 17.68 -10.85 -14.29
CA GLN A 442 17.13 -9.65 -13.68
C GLN A 442 17.84 -9.37 -12.36
N ASN A 443 18.13 -8.10 -12.12
CA ASN A 443 18.37 -7.53 -10.80
C ASN A 443 17.29 -6.48 -10.51
N TYR A 444 16.66 -6.57 -9.34
CA TYR A 444 15.64 -5.64 -8.87
C TYR A 444 15.95 -5.22 -7.43
N GLU A 445 15.85 -3.93 -7.14
CA GLU A 445 15.96 -3.38 -5.79
C GLU A 445 14.82 -2.37 -5.56
N HIS A 446 14.25 -2.40 -4.36
CA HIS A 446 13.29 -1.40 -3.89
C HIS A 446 13.61 -1.01 -2.46
N GLU A 447 13.92 0.27 -2.27
CA GLU A 447 14.12 0.93 -0.98
C GLU A 447 12.85 1.73 -0.59
N ASN A 448 12.33 1.48 0.61
CA ASN A 448 11.38 2.34 1.29
C ASN A 448 12.09 3.07 2.43
N ARG A 449 12.01 4.40 2.45
CA ARG A 449 12.52 5.24 3.52
C ARG A 449 11.38 5.99 4.18
N PHE A 450 11.18 5.72 5.47
CA PHE A 450 10.27 6.46 6.33
C PHE A 450 11.05 7.53 7.09
N ILE A 451 10.60 8.78 6.96
CA ILE A 451 11.17 9.93 7.65
C ILE A 451 10.07 10.59 8.48
N ALA A 452 10.25 10.60 9.80
CA ALA A 452 9.39 11.33 10.72
C ALA A 452 10.20 12.42 11.43
N GLU A 453 9.75 13.65 11.32
CA GLU A 453 10.36 14.78 12.02
C GLU A 453 9.57 15.15 13.27
N GLY A 454 10.24 15.78 14.24
CA GLY A 454 9.59 16.23 15.48
C GLY A 454 9.58 15.17 16.58
N ASP A 455 10.23 14.03 16.36
CA ASP A 455 10.55 13.06 17.40
C ASP A 455 11.53 13.65 18.41
N SER A 456 11.56 13.10 19.63
CA SER A 456 12.31 13.69 20.75
C SER A 456 13.08 12.63 21.54
N ILE A 457 14.28 12.99 21.97
CA ILE A 457 15.12 12.14 22.81
C ILE A 457 14.59 12.23 24.24
N ALA A 458 14.05 11.13 24.77
CA ALA A 458 13.40 11.13 26.09
C ALA A 458 14.31 11.65 27.22
N SER A 459 15.60 11.30 27.24
CA SER A 459 16.55 11.81 28.24
C SER A 459 16.84 13.31 28.08
N GLY A 460 16.87 13.80 26.83
CA GLY A 460 17.02 15.23 26.55
C GLY A 460 15.79 16.00 27.02
N LEU A 461 14.61 15.46 26.77
CA LEU A 461 13.34 15.98 27.24
C LEU A 461 13.28 16.06 28.77
N GLN A 462 13.62 14.97 29.47
CA GLN A 462 13.68 14.95 30.93
C GLN A 462 14.72 15.95 31.46
N SER A 463 15.87 16.10 30.81
CA SER A 463 16.89 17.07 31.22
C SER A 463 16.39 18.51 31.06
N GLY A 464 15.74 18.83 29.94
CA GLY A 464 15.19 20.15 29.68
C GLY A 464 14.06 20.55 30.64
N LEU A 465 13.25 19.57 31.08
CA LEU A 465 12.25 19.77 32.13
C LEU A 465 12.88 19.95 33.51
N MET A 466 14.07 19.39 33.76
CA MET A 466 14.73 19.52 35.07
C MET A 466 15.48 20.84 35.21
N ASP A 467 16.13 21.32 34.15
CA ASP A 467 16.92 22.54 34.16
C ASP A 467 16.12 23.81 33.80
N GLY A 468 14.89 23.66 33.30
CA GLY A 468 14.00 24.75 32.95
C GLY A 468 14.20 25.33 31.56
N THR A 469 15.05 24.72 30.73
CA THR A 469 15.22 25.10 29.31
C THR A 469 14.02 24.74 28.45
N LEU A 470 13.22 23.76 28.88
CA LEU A 470 11.93 23.44 28.27
C LEU A 470 10.80 23.83 29.23
N ASN A 471 9.95 24.76 28.79
CA ASN A 471 8.73 25.11 29.51
C ASN A 471 7.54 24.24 29.02
N PRO A 472 6.99 23.33 29.84
CA PRO A 472 5.84 22.50 29.46
C PRO A 472 4.49 23.21 29.66
N PHE A 473 4.45 24.36 30.34
CA PHE A 473 3.23 25.00 30.81
C PHE A 473 2.61 25.94 29.77
N GLY A 474 1.28 26.05 29.82
CA GLY A 474 0.50 26.81 28.84
C GLY A 474 0.80 28.31 28.83
N ILE A 475 1.38 28.82 29.92
CA ILE A 475 1.86 30.20 30.01
C ILE A 475 2.92 30.52 28.94
N ALA A 476 3.64 29.53 28.43
CA ALA A 476 4.56 29.68 27.30
C ALA A 476 3.85 30.13 26.00
N TYR A 477 2.60 29.68 25.81
CA TYR A 477 1.76 30.04 24.67
C TYR A 477 0.99 31.33 24.94
N ALA A 478 0.38 31.44 26.13
CA ALA A 478 -0.46 32.57 26.47
C ALA A 478 0.34 33.87 26.66
N LEU A 479 1.53 33.79 27.27
CA LEU A 479 2.35 34.94 27.67
C LEU A 479 3.85 34.66 27.44
N PRO A 480 4.32 34.54 26.19
CA PRO A 480 5.71 34.13 25.89
C PRO A 480 6.78 35.07 26.48
N ASP A 481 6.49 36.36 26.60
CA ASP A 481 7.40 37.36 27.18
C ASP A 481 7.35 37.42 28.72
N PHE A 482 6.55 36.55 29.37
CA PHE A 482 6.43 36.53 30.82
C PHE A 482 7.75 36.14 31.49
N ILE A 483 8.23 36.98 32.40
CA ILE A 483 9.43 36.72 33.19
C ILE A 483 9.01 36.06 34.51
N SER A 484 9.60 34.91 34.84
CA SER A 484 9.24 34.18 36.05
C SER A 484 9.49 35.01 37.32
N PRO A 485 8.51 35.14 38.24
CA PRO A 485 8.71 35.79 39.52
C PRO A 485 9.58 34.95 40.49
N LYS A 486 9.86 33.68 40.20
CA LYS A 486 10.71 32.81 41.04
C LYS A 486 12.18 33.19 40.94
N ASP A 487 12.65 33.59 39.75
CA ASP A 487 14.06 33.94 39.49
C ASP A 487 14.28 35.35 38.93
N GLY A 488 13.23 35.98 38.37
CA GLY A 488 13.29 37.31 37.76
C GLY A 488 14.09 37.36 36.45
N ILE A 489 14.43 36.22 35.85
CA ILE A 489 15.34 36.13 34.70
C ILE A 489 14.73 35.29 33.57
N SER A 490 14.13 34.14 33.88
CA SER A 490 13.67 33.20 32.85
C SER A 490 12.42 33.70 32.14
N THR A 491 12.40 33.63 30.81
CA THR A 491 11.24 33.98 29.97
C THR A 491 10.41 32.74 29.60
N ALA A 492 9.09 32.86 29.62
CA ALA A 492 8.18 31.72 29.45
C ALA A 492 8.19 31.07 28.06
N ALA A 493 8.56 31.80 27.00
CA ALA A 493 8.56 31.30 25.63
C ALA A 493 9.33 29.99 25.44
N HIS A 494 8.87 29.16 24.49
CA HIS A 494 9.63 28.00 24.04
C HIS A 494 10.90 28.42 23.28
N ASP A 495 12.05 27.90 23.69
CA ASP A 495 13.27 27.95 22.88
C ASP A 495 13.27 26.80 21.86
N LEU A 496 12.61 27.05 20.71
CA LEU A 496 12.50 26.07 19.63
C LEU A 496 13.86 25.70 19.02
N ASP A 497 14.83 26.61 19.04
CA ASP A 497 16.16 26.32 18.52
C ASP A 497 16.90 25.37 19.47
N SER A 498 16.86 25.62 20.78
CA SER A 498 17.41 24.69 21.77
C SER A 498 16.73 23.33 21.72
N TYR A 499 15.39 23.31 21.62
CA TYR A 499 14.64 22.06 21.50
C TYR A 499 15.09 21.26 20.28
N ASN A 500 15.06 21.85 19.09
CA ASN A 500 15.41 21.14 17.85
C ASN A 500 16.87 20.68 17.81
N ASN A 501 17.78 21.39 18.48
CA ASN A 501 19.21 21.05 18.47
C ASN A 501 19.62 20.03 19.55
N ASN A 502 18.90 19.98 20.68
CA ASN A 502 19.32 19.20 21.86
C ASN A 502 18.35 18.07 22.23
N ILE A 503 17.08 18.17 21.84
CA ILE A 503 16.00 17.26 22.23
C ILE A 503 15.39 16.61 20.99
N GLY A 504 15.06 17.41 19.98
CA GLY A 504 14.45 16.96 18.75
C GLY A 504 15.40 16.14 17.88
N TYR A 505 14.86 15.15 17.18
CA TYR A 505 15.56 14.41 16.13
C TYR A 505 14.60 14.03 15.00
N THR A 506 15.16 13.57 13.89
CA THR A 506 14.41 13.03 12.75
C THR A 506 14.63 11.52 12.73
N THR A 507 13.56 10.75 12.90
CA THR A 507 13.61 9.30 12.71
C THR A 507 13.74 9.00 11.23
N THR A 508 14.70 8.16 10.86
CA THR A 508 14.84 7.62 9.50
C THR A 508 14.93 6.10 9.58
N ASN A 509 13.89 5.42 9.11
CA ASN A 509 13.88 3.97 8.98
C ASN A 509 14.00 3.60 7.50
N ILE A 510 14.82 2.61 7.18
CA ILE A 510 15.05 2.15 5.81
C ILE A 510 14.68 0.67 5.72
N ARG A 511 13.84 0.32 4.76
CA ARG A 511 13.57 -1.06 4.38
C ARG A 511 14.05 -1.26 2.93
N THR A 512 14.77 -2.33 2.66
CA THR A 512 15.23 -2.66 1.30
C THR A 512 14.86 -4.09 0.97
N SER A 513 14.27 -4.29 -0.19
CA SER A 513 13.98 -5.58 -0.78
C SER A 513 14.77 -5.71 -2.08
N SER A 514 15.47 -6.83 -2.27
CA SER A 514 16.14 -7.12 -3.53
C SER A 514 15.74 -8.48 -4.08
N GLN A 515 15.76 -8.61 -5.40
CA GLN A 515 15.50 -9.86 -6.10
C GLN A 515 16.45 -10.01 -7.29
N GLU A 516 17.22 -11.08 -7.28
CA GLU A 516 17.97 -11.54 -8.44
C GLU A 516 17.26 -12.77 -9.03
N THR A 517 17.14 -12.83 -10.35
CA THR A 517 16.49 -13.96 -11.01
C THR A 517 17.21 -14.31 -12.30
N LEU A 518 17.55 -15.59 -12.45
CA LEU A 518 18.01 -16.20 -13.67
C LEU A 518 16.95 -17.20 -14.13
N ASP A 519 16.49 -17.06 -15.36
CA ASP A 519 15.40 -17.87 -15.91
C ASP A 519 15.78 -18.38 -17.29
N PHE A 520 15.44 -19.63 -17.56
CA PHE A 520 15.65 -20.30 -18.83
C PHE A 520 14.41 -21.12 -19.16
N VAL A 521 13.85 -20.89 -20.35
CA VAL A 521 12.72 -21.64 -20.90
C VAL A 521 13.06 -22.11 -22.30
N MET A 522 12.78 -23.36 -22.59
CA MET A 522 12.88 -23.95 -23.92
C MET A 522 11.56 -24.64 -24.27
N SER A 523 10.94 -24.27 -25.38
CA SER A 523 9.66 -24.81 -25.80
C SER A 523 9.62 -25.15 -27.29
N ASN A 524 8.77 -26.09 -27.65
CA ASN A 524 8.48 -26.47 -29.03
C ASN A 524 7.01 -26.87 -29.14
N GLY A 525 6.24 -26.20 -30.00
CA GLY A 525 4.82 -26.47 -30.20
C GLY A 525 4.52 -27.69 -31.08
N GLU A 526 5.52 -28.20 -31.80
CA GLU A 526 5.40 -29.20 -32.87
C GLU A 526 6.37 -30.37 -32.69
N VAL A 527 6.34 -31.04 -31.53
CA VAL A 527 7.28 -32.12 -31.22
C VAL A 527 6.96 -33.40 -32.00
N PHE A 528 5.69 -33.80 -32.00
CA PHE A 528 5.19 -34.92 -32.80
C PHE A 528 3.69 -34.75 -33.08
N GLU A 529 3.23 -35.38 -34.15
CA GLU A 529 1.86 -35.24 -34.66
C GLU A 529 0.96 -36.39 -34.14
N LEU A 530 -0.23 -36.04 -33.66
CA LEU A 530 -1.36 -36.93 -33.43
C LEU A 530 -2.40 -36.69 -34.53
N ASP A 531 -3.38 -37.59 -34.67
CA ASP A 531 -4.47 -37.43 -35.66
C ASP A 531 -5.23 -36.09 -35.51
N ALA A 532 -5.22 -35.50 -34.30
CA ALA A 532 -5.88 -34.25 -33.97
C ALA A 532 -4.97 -32.99 -34.00
N GLY A 533 -3.65 -33.15 -34.21
CA GLY A 533 -2.70 -32.03 -34.26
C GLY A 533 -1.37 -32.32 -33.56
N TYR A 534 -0.52 -31.30 -33.47
CA TYR A 534 0.80 -31.43 -32.86
C TYR A 534 0.81 -31.32 -31.33
N VAL A 535 1.58 -32.19 -30.68
CA VAL A 535 1.89 -32.08 -29.25
C VAL A 535 3.03 -31.09 -29.04
N GLY A 536 2.80 -30.12 -28.16
CA GLY A 536 3.79 -29.15 -27.73
C GLY A 536 4.37 -29.47 -26.35
N VAL A 537 5.61 -29.05 -26.10
CA VAL A 537 6.29 -29.17 -24.80
C VAL A 537 7.03 -27.88 -24.44
N ALA A 538 7.14 -27.61 -23.14
CA ALA A 538 8.08 -26.63 -22.61
C ALA A 538 8.81 -27.20 -21.39
N PHE A 539 10.06 -26.79 -21.23
CA PHE A 539 10.89 -27.08 -20.06
C PHE A 539 11.50 -25.78 -19.59
N GLY A 540 11.62 -25.61 -18.28
CA GLY A 540 12.34 -24.46 -17.76
C GLY A 540 13.05 -24.72 -16.46
N TYR A 541 14.02 -23.85 -16.19
CA TYR A 541 14.78 -23.76 -14.96
C TYR A 541 14.83 -22.31 -14.53
N GLN A 542 14.57 -22.04 -13.26
CA GLN A 542 14.70 -20.72 -12.70
C GLN A 542 15.40 -20.79 -11.35
N LYS A 543 16.36 -19.89 -11.18
CA LYS A 543 17.04 -19.62 -9.92
C LYS A 543 16.72 -18.20 -9.48
N ARG A 544 16.34 -18.04 -8.22
CA ARG A 544 15.98 -16.75 -7.65
C ARG A 544 16.55 -16.60 -6.25
N GLN A 545 17.04 -15.42 -5.92
CA GLN A 545 17.42 -15.03 -4.58
C GLN A 545 16.66 -13.76 -4.22
N GLU A 546 16.03 -13.73 -3.06
CA GLU A 546 15.32 -12.58 -2.53
C GLU A 546 15.88 -12.22 -1.17
N THR A 547 16.13 -10.93 -0.93
CA THR A 547 16.59 -10.45 0.38
C THR A 547 15.70 -9.33 0.88
N PHE A 548 15.59 -9.23 2.20
CA PHE A 548 14.94 -8.14 2.88
C PHE A 548 15.83 -7.63 4.01
N THR A 549 15.93 -6.31 4.14
CA THR A 549 16.57 -5.66 5.28
C THR A 549 15.68 -4.57 5.84
N PHE A 550 15.64 -4.45 7.17
CA PHE A 550 15.10 -3.31 7.88
C PHE A 550 16.20 -2.73 8.76
N THR A 551 16.55 -1.47 8.50
CA THR A 551 17.53 -0.69 9.23
C THR A 551 16.83 0.48 9.92
N PRO A 552 16.51 0.36 11.21
CA PRO A 552 15.94 1.46 11.99
C PRO A 552 16.97 2.56 12.27
N ASP A 553 16.48 3.76 12.65
CA ASP A 553 17.34 4.85 13.09
C ASP A 553 18.21 4.46 14.32
N ARG A 554 19.38 5.09 14.47
CA ARG A 554 20.31 4.81 15.58
C ARG A 554 19.73 5.13 16.97
N ILE A 555 18.91 6.17 17.07
CA ILE A 555 18.32 6.64 18.33
C ILE A 555 17.19 5.69 18.74
N THR A 556 16.35 5.29 17.79
CA THR A 556 15.26 4.33 18.04
C THR A 556 15.81 2.93 18.32
N SER A 557 16.81 2.46 17.57
CA SER A 557 17.43 1.14 17.80
C SER A 557 18.19 1.02 19.13
N SER A 558 18.70 2.12 19.68
CA SER A 558 19.31 2.15 21.02
C SER A 558 18.28 2.27 22.15
N GLY A 559 17.00 2.51 21.83
CA GLY A 559 15.93 2.72 22.81
C GLY A 559 15.95 4.11 23.43
N LEU A 560 16.50 5.10 22.73
CA LEU A 560 16.62 6.49 23.19
C LEU A 560 15.62 7.44 22.50
N GLY A 561 14.74 6.91 21.65
CA GLY A 561 13.78 7.70 20.86
C GLY A 561 12.58 8.22 21.66
N SER A 562 11.55 8.67 20.93
CA SER A 562 10.31 9.26 21.49
C SER A 562 9.55 8.33 22.44
N VAL A 563 9.83 7.02 22.37
CA VAL A 563 9.36 5.99 23.28
C VAL A 563 10.59 5.36 23.93
N ALA A 564 10.97 5.83 25.12
CA ALA A 564 12.18 5.37 25.81
C ALA A 564 12.18 3.86 26.06
N SER A 565 13.31 3.19 25.86
CA SER A 565 13.50 1.73 25.99
C SER A 565 12.74 0.86 24.98
N SER A 566 11.85 1.41 24.14
CA SER A 566 11.32 0.73 22.95
C SER A 566 12.39 0.74 21.87
N ARG A 567 12.79 -0.45 21.43
CA ARG A 567 13.91 -0.65 20.50
C ARG A 567 13.40 -1.26 19.22
N SER A 568 13.48 -0.52 18.12
CA SER A 568 13.34 -1.13 16.79
C SER A 568 14.57 -1.97 16.49
N LEU A 569 14.36 -3.25 16.19
CA LEU A 569 15.45 -4.17 15.86
C LEU A 569 15.71 -4.18 14.36
N SER A 570 16.97 -4.32 13.98
CA SER A 570 17.29 -4.62 12.58
C SER A 570 16.79 -6.01 12.21
N VAL A 571 16.22 -6.14 11.01
CA VAL A 571 15.81 -7.42 10.44
C VAL A 571 16.63 -7.65 9.19
N ASN A 572 17.11 -8.87 9.00
CA ASN A 572 17.68 -9.33 7.75
C ASN A 572 17.07 -10.71 7.47
N GLY A 573 16.54 -10.90 6.27
CA GLY A 573 16.01 -12.18 5.83
C GLY A 573 16.34 -12.42 4.37
N GLU A 574 16.36 -13.69 4.00
CA GLU A 574 16.81 -14.17 2.71
C GLU A 574 16.03 -15.43 2.36
N THR A 575 15.77 -15.62 1.07
CA THR A 575 15.20 -16.84 0.51
C THR A 575 15.87 -17.15 -0.82
N ASP A 576 16.42 -18.35 -0.95
CA ASP A 576 16.94 -18.90 -2.20
C ASP A 576 15.94 -19.90 -2.78
N VAL A 577 15.69 -19.82 -4.08
CA VAL A 577 14.74 -20.68 -4.79
C VAL A 577 15.40 -21.25 -6.03
N ASP A 578 15.44 -22.58 -6.12
CA ASP A 578 15.79 -23.32 -7.33
C ASP A 578 14.56 -24.06 -7.83
N SER A 579 14.22 -23.91 -9.11
CA SER A 579 13.00 -24.46 -9.68
C SER A 579 13.20 -25.09 -11.04
N VAL A 580 12.47 -26.17 -11.29
CA VAL A 580 12.36 -26.82 -12.59
C VAL A 580 10.90 -27.07 -12.92
N PHE A 581 10.54 -26.91 -14.19
CA PHE A 581 9.17 -27.16 -14.62
C PHE A 581 9.11 -27.78 -16.01
N VAL A 582 8.01 -28.48 -16.26
CA VAL A 582 7.65 -29.05 -17.54
C VAL A 582 6.19 -28.78 -17.84
N GLU A 583 5.91 -28.51 -19.10
CA GLU A 583 4.57 -28.30 -19.63
C GLU A 583 4.40 -29.14 -20.91
N VAL A 584 3.20 -29.68 -21.11
CA VAL A 584 2.82 -30.45 -22.29
C VAL A 584 1.43 -30.00 -22.72
N ALA A 585 1.29 -29.64 -23.99
CA ALA A 585 0.00 -29.31 -24.60
C ALA A 585 -0.35 -30.37 -25.64
N ILE A 586 -1.51 -31.00 -25.48
CA ILE A 586 -1.95 -32.18 -26.23
C ILE A 586 -3.28 -31.84 -26.93
N PRO A 587 -3.33 -31.79 -28.27
CA PRO A 587 -4.59 -31.79 -29.00
C PRO A 587 -5.16 -33.21 -28.94
N ALA A 588 -6.00 -33.48 -27.94
CA ALA A 588 -6.52 -34.82 -27.68
C ALA A 588 -7.57 -35.23 -28.73
N LEU A 589 -8.36 -34.26 -29.21
CA LEU A 589 -9.30 -34.36 -30.33
C LEU A 589 -9.27 -33.04 -31.12
N GLU A 590 -9.83 -33.01 -32.33
CA GLU A 590 -9.90 -31.77 -33.16
C GLU A 590 -10.56 -30.59 -32.44
N ASN A 591 -11.39 -30.86 -31.42
CA ASN A 591 -12.09 -29.87 -30.63
C ASN A 591 -11.82 -29.98 -29.11
N LEU A 592 -10.78 -30.72 -28.70
CA LEU A 592 -10.39 -30.89 -27.30
C LEU A 592 -8.88 -30.74 -27.14
N ASP A 593 -8.46 -29.65 -26.50
CA ASP A 593 -7.09 -29.44 -26.05
C ASP A 593 -6.94 -29.79 -24.57
N ILE A 594 -5.83 -30.45 -24.22
CA ILE A 594 -5.45 -30.76 -22.85
C ILE A 594 -4.06 -30.17 -22.58
N GLN A 595 -3.90 -29.49 -21.46
CA GLN A 595 -2.64 -28.97 -20.96
C GLN A 595 -2.28 -29.68 -19.66
N LEU A 596 -1.03 -30.12 -19.54
CA LEU A 596 -0.46 -30.68 -18.33
C LEU A 596 0.78 -29.86 -17.96
N ALA A 597 0.89 -29.43 -16.71
CA ALA A 597 2.09 -28.79 -16.20
C ALA A 597 2.48 -29.38 -14.86
N LEU A 598 3.78 -29.38 -14.58
CA LEU A 598 4.34 -29.81 -13.30
C LEU A 598 5.55 -28.93 -12.99
N ARG A 599 5.57 -28.38 -11.78
CA ARG A 599 6.69 -27.60 -11.26
C ARG A 599 7.20 -28.18 -9.95
N TYR A 600 8.51 -28.15 -9.77
CA TYR A 600 9.18 -28.46 -8.52
C TYR A 600 10.01 -27.24 -8.11
N GLU A 601 9.84 -26.77 -6.88
CA GLU A 601 10.68 -25.71 -6.30
C GLU A 601 11.35 -26.20 -5.00
N ASP A 602 12.61 -25.85 -4.83
CA ASP A 602 13.40 -26.04 -3.61
C ASP A 602 13.72 -24.66 -3.03
N HIS A 603 13.26 -24.42 -1.81
CA HIS A 603 13.43 -23.17 -1.05
C HIS A 603 14.48 -23.33 0.08
N GLY A 604 15.34 -24.35 -0.02
CA GLY A 604 16.38 -24.65 0.97
C GLY A 604 15.87 -25.39 2.21
N GLU A 605 16.79 -25.73 3.12
CA GLU A 605 16.49 -26.58 4.29
C GLU A 605 15.52 -25.95 5.31
N GLU A 606 15.42 -24.62 5.34
CA GLU A 606 14.57 -23.91 6.30
C GLU A 606 13.09 -23.94 5.92
N VAL A 607 12.79 -23.80 4.61
CA VAL A 607 11.42 -23.76 4.06
C VAL A 607 10.99 -25.10 3.47
N GLY A 608 11.90 -25.81 2.78
CA GLY A 608 11.62 -27.10 2.14
C GLY A 608 11.27 -26.99 0.65
N THR A 609 10.50 -27.96 0.15
CA THR A 609 10.27 -28.17 -1.29
C THR A 609 8.78 -28.26 -1.61
N THR A 610 8.38 -27.86 -2.81
CA THR A 610 7.00 -28.03 -3.31
C THR A 610 6.94 -28.78 -4.64
N THR A 611 5.78 -29.33 -4.97
CA THR A 611 5.53 -29.99 -6.25
C THR A 611 4.11 -29.73 -6.68
N ASP A 612 3.95 -28.99 -7.78
CA ASP A 612 2.69 -28.37 -8.15
C ASP A 612 2.24 -28.83 -9.54
N PRO A 613 1.28 -29.78 -9.61
CA PRO A 613 0.68 -30.20 -10.86
C PRO A 613 -0.46 -29.26 -11.29
N LYS A 614 -0.64 -29.15 -12.60
CA LYS A 614 -1.83 -28.54 -13.21
C LYS A 614 -2.31 -29.38 -14.40
N ILE A 615 -3.62 -29.55 -14.49
CA ILE A 615 -4.32 -30.04 -15.66
C ILE A 615 -5.34 -29.01 -16.10
N ALA A 616 -5.40 -28.71 -17.39
CA ALA A 616 -6.42 -27.87 -17.97
C ALA A 616 -6.95 -28.50 -19.27
N ALA A 617 -8.21 -28.23 -19.58
CA ALA A 617 -8.88 -28.70 -20.77
C ALA A 617 -9.71 -27.59 -21.40
N LEU A 618 -9.68 -27.51 -22.72
CA LEU A 618 -10.46 -26.59 -23.52
C LEU A 618 -11.23 -27.41 -24.55
N TYR A 619 -12.56 -27.34 -24.52
CA TYR A 619 -13.45 -28.12 -25.36
C TYR A 619 -14.36 -27.22 -26.19
N LYS A 620 -14.14 -27.18 -27.51
CA LYS A 620 -14.97 -26.43 -28.45
C LYS A 620 -16.20 -27.27 -28.81
N ILE A 621 -17.36 -26.96 -28.22
CA ILE A 621 -18.61 -27.66 -28.51
C ILE A 621 -19.07 -27.33 -29.93
N THR A 622 -19.01 -26.04 -30.25
CA THR A 622 -19.30 -25.45 -31.56
C THR A 622 -18.32 -24.31 -31.81
N ASP A 623 -18.28 -23.77 -33.01
CA ASP A 623 -17.44 -22.59 -33.34
C ASP A 623 -17.73 -21.37 -32.44
N ASP A 624 -18.97 -21.25 -31.92
CA ASP A 624 -19.39 -20.14 -31.07
C ASP A 624 -19.41 -20.48 -29.56
N VAL A 625 -19.18 -21.73 -29.16
CA VAL A 625 -19.36 -22.17 -27.76
C VAL A 625 -18.20 -23.05 -27.33
N LEU A 626 -17.49 -22.59 -26.30
CA LEU A 626 -16.36 -23.30 -25.70
C LEU A 626 -16.61 -23.54 -24.20
N LEU A 627 -16.14 -24.69 -23.74
CA LEU A 627 -16.00 -25.00 -22.32
C LEU A 627 -14.52 -25.01 -21.96
N ARG A 628 -14.20 -24.50 -20.78
CA ARG A 628 -12.87 -24.60 -20.20
C ARG A 628 -12.94 -25.17 -18.80
N ALA A 629 -11.94 -25.95 -18.42
CA ALA A 629 -11.82 -26.50 -17.09
C ALA A 629 -10.34 -26.54 -16.68
N SER A 630 -10.03 -26.23 -15.43
CA SER A 630 -8.71 -26.43 -14.87
C SER A 630 -8.79 -26.95 -13.43
N TYR A 631 -7.78 -27.75 -13.07
CA TYR A 631 -7.51 -28.20 -11.72
C TYR A 631 -6.00 -28.20 -11.49
N GLY A 632 -5.55 -27.73 -10.34
CA GLY A 632 -4.15 -27.82 -9.97
C GLY A 632 -3.89 -27.32 -8.57
N SER A 633 -2.73 -27.68 -8.02
CA SER A 633 -2.26 -27.09 -6.78
C SER A 633 -1.47 -25.82 -7.06
N SER A 634 -1.49 -24.91 -6.10
CA SER A 634 -0.69 -23.72 -6.04
C SER A 634 -0.08 -23.57 -4.66
N PHE A 635 0.95 -22.75 -4.55
CA PHE A 635 1.62 -22.53 -3.29
C PHE A 635 2.25 -21.15 -3.17
N GLN A 636 2.49 -20.77 -1.92
CA GLN A 636 3.20 -19.57 -1.52
C GLN A 636 4.24 -19.94 -0.47
N ALA A 637 5.52 -19.82 -0.83
CA ALA A 637 6.60 -19.94 0.13
C ALA A 637 6.65 -18.73 1.09
N PRO A 638 7.20 -18.88 2.30
CA PRO A 638 7.44 -17.77 3.19
C PRO A 638 8.34 -16.70 2.54
N THR A 639 8.03 -15.43 2.79
CA THR A 639 8.80 -14.29 2.23
C THR A 639 10.12 -14.09 2.97
N ALA A 640 11.04 -13.33 2.37
CA ALA A 640 12.28 -12.91 3.05
C ALA A 640 11.99 -12.12 4.34
N ILE A 641 10.88 -11.38 4.43
CA ILE A 641 10.44 -10.74 5.68
C ILE A 641 10.09 -11.79 6.74
N GLN A 642 9.32 -12.82 6.36
CA GLN A 642 8.89 -13.88 7.27
C GLN A 642 10.07 -14.73 7.77
N THR A 643 11.09 -14.98 6.94
CA THR A 643 12.30 -15.71 7.35
C THR A 643 13.21 -14.89 8.26
N GLY A 644 13.36 -13.58 8.01
CA GLY A 644 14.14 -12.67 8.87
C GLY A 644 13.45 -12.28 10.18
N GLY A 645 12.11 -12.32 10.17
CA GLY A 645 11.21 -11.97 11.26
C GLY A 645 10.61 -10.58 11.13
N ILE A 646 9.33 -10.46 11.46
CA ILE A 646 8.62 -9.18 11.41
C ILE A 646 8.91 -8.41 12.68
N THR A 647 9.22 -7.12 12.57
CA THR A 647 9.33 -6.24 13.73
C THR A 647 8.33 -5.10 13.62
N SER A 648 7.64 -4.83 14.72
CA SER A 648 6.66 -3.76 14.84
C SER A 648 6.71 -3.14 16.23
N ASN A 649 6.15 -1.94 16.37
CA ASN A 649 5.82 -1.37 17.68
C ASN A 649 4.31 -1.49 17.87
N THR A 650 3.89 -1.94 19.05
CA THR A 650 2.48 -2.11 19.40
C THR A 650 2.21 -1.59 20.79
N GLY A 651 1.00 -1.07 21.01
CA GLY A 651 0.53 -0.69 22.33
C GLY A 651 -0.02 -1.91 23.07
N VAL A 652 0.36 -2.11 24.32
CA VAL A 652 -0.19 -3.15 25.20
C VAL A 652 -0.72 -2.57 26.51
N ASP A 653 -1.86 -3.10 26.94
CA ASP A 653 -2.48 -2.82 28.22
C ASP A 653 -1.88 -3.73 29.30
N PHE A 654 -1.64 -3.18 30.48
CA PHE A 654 -1.08 -3.92 31.61
C PHE A 654 -1.70 -3.46 32.92
N LEU A 655 -1.62 -4.31 33.94
CA LEU A 655 -2.11 -4.00 35.28
C LEU A 655 -1.01 -3.42 36.15
N THR A 656 -1.37 -2.44 36.98
CA THR A 656 -0.46 -1.84 37.96
C THR A 656 -1.02 -1.87 39.37
N SER A 657 -0.13 -1.91 40.36
CA SER A 657 -0.43 -1.67 41.77
C SER A 657 0.72 -0.88 42.38
N ASN A 658 0.41 0.22 43.08
CA ASN A 658 1.39 1.17 43.61
C ASN A 658 2.41 1.67 42.55
N GLY A 659 1.96 1.89 41.31
CA GLY A 659 2.80 2.40 40.23
C GLY A 659 3.77 1.38 39.62
N ARG A 660 3.66 0.08 39.96
CA ARG A 660 4.45 -1.01 39.37
C ARG A 660 3.56 -2.02 38.67
N VAL A 661 4.07 -2.63 37.61
CA VAL A 661 3.35 -3.70 36.87
C VAL A 661 3.13 -4.91 37.79
N THR A 662 1.96 -5.52 37.74
CA THR A 662 1.57 -6.62 38.64
C THR A 662 0.60 -7.60 37.97
N CYS A 663 0.58 -8.84 38.46
CA CYS A 663 -0.48 -9.82 38.17
C CYS A 663 -1.51 -9.93 39.31
N ASN A 664 -1.34 -9.20 40.42
CA ASN A 664 -2.21 -9.32 41.59
C ASN A 664 -3.55 -8.62 41.40
N THR A 665 -4.65 -9.38 41.39
CA THR A 665 -6.00 -8.85 41.18
C THR A 665 -6.59 -8.11 42.38
N GLU A 666 -6.06 -8.31 43.60
CA GLU A 666 -6.48 -7.51 44.76
C GLU A 666 -5.82 -6.13 44.70
N ASN A 667 -6.62 -5.12 44.30
CA ASN A 667 -6.25 -3.70 44.15
C ASN A 667 -5.41 -3.35 42.91
N ALA A 668 -5.24 -4.25 41.93
CA ALA A 668 -4.73 -3.85 40.62
C ALA A 668 -5.72 -2.91 39.91
N GLN A 669 -5.18 -1.95 39.19
CA GLN A 669 -5.90 -1.11 38.25
C GLN A 669 -5.27 -1.27 36.86
N ALA A 670 -6.03 -1.02 35.80
CA ALA A 670 -5.43 -0.84 34.48
C ALA A 670 -4.36 0.27 34.56
N GLY A 671 -3.27 0.11 33.84
CA GLY A 671 -2.27 1.15 33.68
C GLY A 671 -2.94 2.44 33.21
N ASP A 672 -2.52 3.57 33.76
CA ASP A 672 -3.02 4.89 33.36
C ASP A 672 -2.52 5.31 31.95
N PHE A 673 -1.79 4.44 31.25
CA PHE A 673 -1.28 4.61 29.88
C PHE A 673 -1.08 3.25 29.20
N ILE A 674 -1.03 3.25 27.86
CA ILE A 674 -0.72 2.08 27.02
C ILE A 674 0.79 2.04 26.82
N ALA A 675 1.44 0.90 27.11
CA ALA A 675 2.87 0.76 26.89
C ALA A 675 3.15 0.43 25.42
N ASP A 676 3.93 1.27 24.75
CA ASP A 676 4.46 0.98 23.42
C ASP A 676 5.64 -0.01 23.55
N THR A 677 5.40 -1.26 23.14
CA THR A 677 6.37 -2.36 23.15
C THR A 677 6.77 -2.75 21.74
N SER A 678 8.03 -3.11 21.55
CA SER A 678 8.49 -3.68 20.29
C SER A 678 8.14 -5.17 20.24
N ALA A 679 7.55 -5.63 19.15
CA ALA A 679 7.31 -7.04 18.90
C ALA A 679 8.28 -7.57 17.85
N LYS A 680 8.73 -8.81 18.02
CA LYS A 680 9.33 -9.60 16.94
C LYS A 680 8.51 -10.87 16.74
N VAL A 681 8.09 -11.09 15.51
CA VAL A 681 7.34 -12.27 15.09
C VAL A 681 8.27 -13.17 14.28
N LEU A 682 8.50 -14.40 14.74
CA LEU A 682 9.34 -15.39 14.07
C LEU A 682 8.68 -16.76 14.11
N GLY A 683 8.77 -17.52 13.03
CA GLY A 683 8.25 -18.89 12.99
C GLY A 683 9.09 -19.76 12.06
N LYS A 684 9.17 -21.05 12.36
CA LYS A 684 9.57 -22.02 11.34
C LYS A 684 8.34 -22.32 10.50
N LEU A 685 8.32 -21.77 9.29
CA LEU A 685 7.15 -21.76 8.42
C LEU A 685 7.34 -22.75 7.27
N ASN A 686 6.28 -23.47 6.97
CA ASN A 686 6.18 -24.25 5.75
C ASN A 686 5.49 -23.39 4.66
N PRO A 687 5.68 -23.72 3.38
CA PRO A 687 4.88 -23.16 2.30
C PRO A 687 3.38 -23.34 2.57
N GLN A 688 2.60 -22.33 2.23
CA GLN A 688 1.15 -22.43 2.19
C GLN A 688 0.73 -22.99 0.82
N SER A 689 -0.38 -23.73 0.75
CA SER A 689 -0.82 -24.37 -0.49
C SER A 689 -2.32 -24.21 -0.71
N ALA A 690 -2.76 -24.18 -1.97
CA ALA A 690 -4.16 -24.19 -2.32
C ALA A 690 -4.45 -25.14 -3.49
N ASP A 691 -5.54 -25.89 -3.37
CA ASP A 691 -6.14 -26.62 -4.47
C ASP A 691 -7.16 -25.73 -5.18
N ASN A 692 -7.03 -25.64 -6.51
CA ASN A 692 -7.80 -24.70 -7.33
C ASN A 692 -8.63 -25.46 -8.36
N ILE A 693 -9.90 -25.06 -8.52
CA ILE A 693 -10.78 -25.55 -9.59
C ILE A 693 -11.35 -24.35 -10.33
N ASN A 694 -11.34 -24.41 -11.65
CA ASN A 694 -12.07 -23.46 -12.50
C ASN A 694 -12.90 -24.20 -13.55
N LEU A 695 -14.15 -23.80 -13.75
CA LEU A 695 -15.07 -24.31 -14.76
C LEU A 695 -15.73 -23.14 -15.48
N GLY A 696 -15.51 -23.01 -16.78
CA GLY A 696 -15.97 -21.88 -17.57
C GLY A 696 -16.74 -22.27 -18.82
N ILE A 697 -17.70 -21.44 -19.19
CA ILE A 697 -18.36 -21.45 -20.50
C ILE A 697 -18.21 -20.09 -21.14
N VAL A 698 -17.84 -20.06 -22.42
CA VAL A 698 -17.84 -18.84 -23.23
C VAL A 698 -18.70 -19.06 -24.46
N TRP A 699 -19.60 -18.11 -24.71
CA TRP A 699 -20.43 -18.04 -25.89
C TRP A 699 -20.09 -16.78 -26.68
N GLN A 700 -19.58 -16.96 -27.89
CA GLN A 700 -19.14 -15.92 -28.80
C GLN A 700 -20.16 -15.81 -29.95
N ALA A 701 -21.16 -14.95 -29.82
CA ALA A 701 -22.20 -14.82 -30.85
C ALA A 701 -21.74 -14.04 -32.09
N SER A 702 -20.77 -13.12 -31.92
CA SER A 702 -20.15 -12.35 -33.01
C SER A 702 -18.82 -11.76 -32.54
N THR A 703 -18.05 -11.10 -33.41
CA THR A 703 -16.78 -10.45 -33.00
C THR A 703 -16.92 -9.36 -31.93
N LYS A 704 -18.14 -8.80 -31.77
CA LYS A 704 -18.45 -7.75 -30.79
C LYS A 704 -19.39 -8.22 -29.68
N SER A 705 -19.79 -9.49 -29.67
CA SER A 705 -20.78 -10.00 -28.72
C SER A 705 -20.32 -11.31 -28.11
N SER A 706 -20.05 -11.28 -26.81
CA SER A 706 -19.60 -12.45 -26.06
C SER A 706 -20.17 -12.48 -24.65
N VAL A 707 -20.35 -13.69 -24.14
CA VAL A 707 -20.73 -13.95 -22.76
C VAL A 707 -19.79 -14.99 -22.20
N SER A 708 -19.16 -14.70 -21.06
CA SER A 708 -18.38 -15.69 -20.31
C SER A 708 -18.91 -15.82 -18.90
N VAL A 709 -18.95 -17.04 -18.39
CA VAL A 709 -19.28 -17.33 -16.99
C VAL A 709 -18.30 -18.39 -16.49
N ASP A 710 -17.63 -18.09 -15.39
CA ASP A 710 -16.60 -18.93 -14.78
C ASP A 710 -16.94 -19.18 -13.32
N TYR A 711 -17.13 -20.44 -12.95
CA TYR A 711 -17.14 -20.89 -11.56
C TYR A 711 -15.71 -21.17 -11.12
N TRP A 712 -15.34 -20.68 -9.95
CA TRP A 712 -14.03 -20.87 -9.35
C TRP A 712 -14.14 -21.33 -7.90
N GLN A 713 -13.15 -22.10 -7.45
CA GLN A 713 -13.02 -22.55 -6.06
C GLN A 713 -11.54 -22.61 -5.67
N TYR A 714 -11.25 -22.19 -4.45
CA TYR A 714 -9.97 -22.37 -3.76
C TYR A 714 -10.18 -23.13 -2.45
N ASP A 715 -9.31 -24.11 -2.18
CA ASP A 715 -9.20 -24.81 -0.91
C ASP A 715 -7.77 -24.64 -0.38
N TYR A 716 -7.60 -23.69 0.53
CA TYR A 716 -6.33 -23.16 1.02
C TYR A 716 -5.97 -23.81 2.36
N GLU A 717 -4.78 -24.39 2.46
CA GLU A 717 -4.26 -25.03 3.66
C GLU A 717 -2.94 -24.41 4.11
N GLY A 718 -2.70 -24.44 5.41
CA GLY A 718 -1.44 -23.96 5.99
C GLY A 718 -1.27 -22.45 5.92
N LEU A 719 -2.37 -21.69 5.98
CA LEU A 719 -2.32 -20.23 6.08
C LEU A 719 -1.45 -19.81 7.25
N ILE A 720 -0.52 -18.89 6.96
CA ILE A 720 0.36 -18.31 7.98
C ILE A 720 -0.46 -17.30 8.78
N VAL A 721 -0.43 -17.44 10.10
CA VAL A 721 -1.04 -16.49 11.03
C VAL A 721 -0.13 -16.19 12.18
N ASN A 722 -0.43 -15.11 12.89
CA ASN A 722 0.16 -14.87 14.19
C ASN A 722 -0.44 -15.85 15.20
N ALA A 723 0.40 -16.67 15.83
CA ALA A 723 -0.03 -17.66 16.81
C ALA A 723 -0.71 -16.98 18.01
N GLN A 724 -0.19 -15.83 18.43
CA GLN A 724 -0.74 -15.02 19.52
C GLN A 724 -0.41 -13.54 19.32
N SER A 725 -1.36 -12.66 19.64
CA SER A 725 -1.08 -11.22 19.68
C SER A 725 -0.13 -10.89 20.85
N PRO A 726 0.66 -9.80 20.77
CA PRO A 726 1.50 -9.36 21.89
C PRO A 726 0.72 -9.14 23.19
N GLN A 727 -0.53 -8.67 23.10
CA GLN A 727 -1.42 -8.56 24.26
C GLN A 727 -1.76 -9.93 24.85
N ALA A 728 -2.07 -10.94 24.02
CA ALA A 728 -2.39 -12.28 24.50
C ALA A 728 -1.20 -12.95 25.20
N VAL A 729 0.04 -12.74 24.71
CA VAL A 729 1.26 -13.18 25.40
C VAL A 729 1.38 -12.49 26.77
N LEU A 730 1.16 -11.17 26.82
CA LEU A 730 1.20 -10.41 28.05
C LEU A 730 0.13 -10.84 29.07
N ASP A 731 -1.10 -11.09 28.64
CA ASP A 731 -2.18 -11.56 29.49
C ASP A 731 -1.89 -12.97 30.03
N SER A 732 -1.29 -13.84 29.20
CA SER A 732 -0.93 -15.20 29.58
C SER A 732 0.19 -15.26 30.62
N ASP A 733 1.09 -14.27 30.65
CA ASP A 733 2.14 -14.15 31.68
C ASP A 733 1.54 -14.18 33.10
N CYS A 734 0.35 -13.62 33.28
CA CYS A 734 -0.31 -13.58 34.58
C CYS A 734 -1.09 -14.85 34.98
N ASN A 735 -1.06 -15.92 34.17
CA ASN A 735 -1.80 -17.15 34.45
C ASN A 735 -1.37 -17.87 35.73
N ASP A 736 -0.09 -17.78 36.11
CA ASP A 736 0.45 -18.35 37.35
C ASP A 736 0.56 -17.32 38.50
N GLY A 737 0.14 -16.07 38.24
CA GLY A 737 0.17 -14.96 39.18
C GLY A 737 1.54 -14.28 39.33
N ILE A 738 2.53 -14.59 38.49
CA ILE A 738 3.90 -14.06 38.56
C ILE A 738 4.35 -13.59 37.17
N LEU A 739 4.94 -12.39 37.07
CA LEU A 739 5.52 -11.88 35.82
C LEU A 739 6.85 -12.62 35.51
N ASN A 740 6.82 -13.68 34.71
CA ASN A 740 7.97 -14.53 34.46
C ASN A 740 8.10 -15.09 33.01
N ASP A 741 7.20 -14.70 32.10
CA ASP A 741 7.19 -15.21 30.73
C ASP A 741 8.52 -14.85 30.01
N PRO A 742 9.28 -15.85 29.54
CA PRO A 742 10.56 -15.63 28.87
C PRO A 742 10.43 -14.90 27.53
N ASN A 743 9.24 -14.81 26.95
CA ASN A 743 8.97 -14.07 25.72
C ASN A 743 8.85 -12.57 25.95
N ILE A 744 8.76 -12.11 27.21
CA ILE A 744 8.59 -10.70 27.56
C ILE A 744 9.86 -10.16 28.22
N THR A 745 10.49 -9.18 27.57
CA THR A 745 11.56 -8.40 28.20
C THR A 745 10.96 -7.15 28.83
N ARG A 746 11.26 -6.89 30.09
CA ARG A 746 10.67 -5.80 30.88
C ARG A 746 11.71 -4.78 31.33
N ALA A 747 11.27 -3.55 31.55
CA ALA A 747 12.04 -2.52 32.25
C ALA A 747 12.12 -2.82 33.76
N SER A 748 12.94 -2.05 34.47
CA SER A 748 13.14 -2.20 35.93
C SER A 748 11.88 -1.94 36.77
N ASP A 749 10.88 -1.27 36.22
CA ASP A 749 9.56 -1.02 36.80
C ASP A 749 8.50 -2.09 36.41
N GLY A 750 8.89 -3.06 35.57
CA GLY A 750 8.05 -4.15 35.10
C GLY A 750 7.31 -3.88 33.79
N VAL A 751 7.39 -2.66 33.23
CA VAL A 751 6.74 -2.31 31.96
C VAL A 751 7.30 -3.17 30.83
N PRO A 752 6.46 -3.80 29.99
CA PRO A 752 6.94 -4.59 28.86
C PRO A 752 7.64 -3.69 27.85
N LEU A 753 8.89 -4.02 27.52
CA LEU A 753 9.70 -3.35 26.51
C LEU A 753 9.66 -4.10 25.19
N PHE A 754 9.71 -5.43 25.26
CA PHE A 754 9.74 -6.28 24.08
C PHE A 754 8.94 -7.57 24.31
N ILE A 755 8.18 -7.97 23.29
CA ILE A 755 7.38 -9.20 23.30
C ILE A 755 7.69 -10.04 22.06
N ASN A 756 8.21 -11.25 22.26
CA ASN A 756 8.33 -12.23 21.18
C ASN A 756 6.97 -12.89 20.92
N THR A 757 6.59 -12.94 19.65
CA THR A 757 5.45 -13.71 19.16
C THR A 757 5.92 -14.62 18.04
N SER A 758 5.08 -15.54 17.58
CA SER A 758 5.45 -16.48 16.53
C SER A 758 4.41 -16.56 15.43
N LEU A 759 4.88 -16.76 14.21
CA LEU A 759 4.04 -17.15 13.09
C LEU A 759 3.93 -18.67 13.05
N GLU A 760 2.77 -19.18 12.64
CA GLU A 760 2.56 -20.61 12.42
C GLU A 760 1.62 -20.89 11.24
N ASN A 761 1.78 -22.05 10.61
CA ASN A 761 0.83 -22.59 9.65
C ASN A 761 -0.26 -23.34 10.42
N ALA A 762 -1.34 -22.64 10.81
CA ALA A 762 -2.40 -23.24 11.64
C ALA A 762 -3.78 -23.25 10.99
N ASN A 763 -3.99 -22.41 9.98
CA ASN A 763 -5.32 -22.07 9.50
C ASN A 763 -5.56 -22.57 8.06
N SER A 764 -6.83 -22.64 7.68
CA SER A 764 -7.28 -22.97 6.32
C SER A 764 -8.37 -22.02 5.89
N ALA A 765 -8.59 -21.91 4.58
CA ALA A 765 -9.70 -21.16 4.02
C ALA A 765 -10.24 -21.83 2.76
N LYS A 766 -11.56 -21.82 2.61
CA LYS A 766 -12.25 -22.32 1.43
C LYS A 766 -13.15 -21.23 0.89
N THR A 767 -13.02 -20.94 -0.39
CA THR A 767 -13.80 -19.88 -1.04
C THR A 767 -14.19 -20.29 -2.45
N ASP A 768 -15.39 -19.93 -2.86
CA ASP A 768 -15.90 -20.18 -4.19
C ASP A 768 -16.84 -19.08 -4.67
N GLY A 769 -16.94 -18.94 -6.00
CA GLY A 769 -17.69 -17.86 -6.60
C GLY A 769 -17.85 -17.98 -8.11
N ILE A 770 -18.46 -16.95 -8.67
CA ILE A 770 -18.76 -16.82 -10.10
C ILE A 770 -18.21 -15.50 -10.60
N ASP A 771 -17.40 -15.55 -11.66
CA ASP A 771 -17.04 -14.39 -12.45
C ASP A 771 -17.85 -14.42 -13.76
N ALA A 772 -18.49 -13.32 -14.12
CA ALA A 772 -19.30 -13.21 -15.32
C ALA A 772 -18.92 -11.98 -16.13
N LYS A 773 -18.89 -12.13 -17.46
CA LYS A 773 -18.67 -11.04 -18.40
C LYS A 773 -19.65 -11.08 -19.53
N PHE A 774 -20.08 -9.90 -19.93
CA PHE A 774 -20.97 -9.69 -21.05
C PHE A 774 -20.46 -8.52 -21.88
N ASN A 775 -20.25 -8.76 -23.17
CA ASN A 775 -19.91 -7.77 -24.17
C ASN A 775 -20.98 -7.75 -25.24
N TYR A 776 -21.41 -6.57 -25.65
CA TYR A 776 -22.36 -6.40 -26.73
C TYR A 776 -22.10 -5.12 -27.50
N GLY A 777 -21.63 -5.25 -28.74
CA GLY A 777 -21.47 -4.13 -29.67
C GLY A 777 -22.54 -4.14 -30.77
N ILE A 778 -23.03 -2.95 -31.10
CA ILE A 778 -23.97 -2.72 -32.20
C ILE A 778 -23.58 -1.46 -32.97
N ASP A 779 -23.53 -1.57 -34.30
CA ASP A 779 -23.31 -0.43 -35.18
C ASP A 779 -24.65 0.18 -35.60
N THR A 780 -24.80 1.49 -35.43
CA THR A 780 -26.00 2.25 -35.81
C THR A 780 -25.65 3.42 -36.73
N GLU A 781 -26.63 4.02 -37.39
CA GLU A 781 -26.42 5.27 -38.17
C GLU A 781 -25.92 6.44 -37.30
N MET A 782 -26.16 6.37 -35.98
CA MET A 782 -25.71 7.36 -35.02
C MET A 782 -24.33 7.08 -34.45
N GLY A 783 -23.66 5.99 -34.82
CA GLY A 783 -22.37 5.56 -34.29
C GLY A 783 -22.40 4.12 -33.75
N ALA A 784 -21.23 3.60 -33.40
CA ALA A 784 -21.07 2.32 -32.73
C ALA A 784 -21.38 2.47 -31.23
N LEU A 785 -22.11 1.50 -30.68
CA LEU A 785 -22.40 1.39 -29.26
C LEU A 785 -21.81 0.08 -28.74
N ASP A 786 -20.93 0.17 -27.75
CA ASP A 786 -20.33 -0.99 -27.09
C ASP A 786 -20.74 -1.00 -25.62
N PHE A 787 -21.35 -2.10 -25.18
CA PHE A 787 -21.76 -2.31 -23.80
C PHE A 787 -20.90 -3.41 -23.18
N ASN A 788 -20.39 -3.16 -21.99
CA ASN A 788 -19.64 -4.12 -21.19
C ASN A 788 -20.28 -4.25 -19.81
N LEU A 789 -20.31 -5.47 -19.28
CA LEU A 789 -20.63 -5.77 -17.90
C LEU A 789 -19.64 -6.81 -17.41
N THR A 790 -18.97 -6.53 -16.30
CA THR A 790 -18.09 -7.47 -15.58
C THR A 790 -18.56 -7.55 -14.14
N VAL A 791 -18.80 -8.76 -13.64
CA VAL A 791 -19.32 -9.03 -12.29
C VAL A 791 -18.49 -10.13 -11.66
N SER A 792 -18.20 -9.99 -10.36
CA SER A 792 -17.67 -11.06 -9.52
C SER A 792 -18.61 -11.24 -8.34
N TYR A 793 -19.02 -12.49 -8.08
CA TYR A 793 -19.90 -12.87 -6.98
C TYR A 793 -19.26 -13.98 -6.16
N VAL A 794 -19.02 -13.72 -4.88
CA VAL A 794 -18.50 -14.67 -3.90
C VAL A 794 -19.68 -15.40 -3.28
N MET A 795 -19.74 -16.72 -3.48
CA MET A 795 -20.85 -17.54 -2.97
C MET A 795 -20.59 -18.02 -1.54
N SER A 796 -19.35 -18.38 -1.23
CA SER A 796 -18.92 -18.70 0.13
C SER A 796 -17.45 -18.34 0.34
N PHE A 797 -17.10 -17.98 1.57
CA PHE A 797 -15.73 -17.82 2.00
C PHE A 797 -15.65 -18.12 3.50
N GLU A 798 -15.23 -19.34 3.84
CA GLU A 798 -15.06 -19.79 5.21
C GLU A 798 -13.56 -19.92 5.52
N ALA A 799 -13.12 -19.38 6.65
CA ALA A 799 -11.76 -19.57 7.15
C ALA A 799 -11.78 -20.19 8.54
N VAL A 800 -10.86 -21.11 8.82
CA VAL A 800 -10.64 -21.65 10.16
C VAL A 800 -9.48 -20.88 10.77
N LEU A 801 -9.77 -19.98 11.70
CA LEU A 801 -8.78 -19.15 12.38
C LEU A 801 -8.65 -19.56 13.84
N SER A 802 -7.47 -19.98 14.28
CA SER A 802 -7.22 -20.43 15.66
C SER A 802 -8.22 -21.52 16.11
N GLY A 803 -8.59 -22.42 15.20
CA GLY A 803 -9.58 -23.48 15.42
C GLY A 803 -11.05 -23.05 15.42
N VAL A 804 -11.35 -21.77 15.13
CA VAL A 804 -12.71 -21.25 15.00
C VAL A 804 -13.03 -20.98 13.53
N THR A 805 -14.13 -21.55 13.03
CA THR A 805 -14.63 -21.21 11.69
C THR A 805 -15.27 -19.82 11.72
N VAL A 806 -14.76 -18.95 10.86
CA VAL A 806 -15.28 -17.61 10.60
C VAL A 806 -15.72 -17.52 9.14
N ASP A 807 -16.77 -16.76 8.92
CA ASP A 807 -17.23 -16.37 7.61
C ASP A 807 -16.52 -15.07 7.21
N VAL A 808 -16.02 -15.00 5.98
CA VAL A 808 -15.24 -13.90 5.42
C VAL A 808 -16.05 -13.14 4.38
N ALA A 809 -16.97 -13.80 3.67
CA ALA A 809 -17.78 -13.20 2.62
C ALA A 809 -18.83 -12.25 3.22
N GLY A 810 -19.12 -11.17 2.51
CA GLY A 810 -20.10 -10.17 2.94
C GLY A 810 -19.70 -9.45 4.24
N ARG A 811 -18.40 -9.34 4.54
CA ARG A 811 -17.90 -8.79 5.81
C ARG A 811 -16.71 -7.85 5.62
N ARG A 812 -16.50 -7.02 6.64
CA ARG A 812 -15.33 -6.14 6.74
C ARG A 812 -14.05 -6.90 7.10
N ASN A 813 -14.13 -7.97 7.88
CA ASN A 813 -12.99 -8.78 8.34
C ASN A 813 -11.97 -8.01 9.19
N ALA A 814 -12.40 -6.98 9.91
CA ALA A 814 -11.51 -6.07 10.63
C ALA A 814 -10.73 -6.70 11.81
N ASN A 815 -11.14 -7.88 12.27
CA ASN A 815 -10.49 -8.58 13.39
C ASN A 815 -9.62 -9.76 12.91
N THR A 816 -9.30 -9.82 11.62
CA THR A 816 -8.42 -10.86 11.06
C THR A 816 -7.15 -10.21 10.51
N ASP A 817 -6.00 -10.86 10.72
CA ASP A 817 -4.73 -10.41 10.12
C ASP A 817 -4.56 -10.91 8.67
N SER A 818 -5.44 -11.81 8.21
CA SER A 818 -5.29 -12.54 6.94
C SER A 818 -6.17 -12.02 5.80
N PHE A 819 -7.30 -11.38 6.09
CA PHE A 819 -8.30 -11.00 5.09
C PHE A 819 -8.75 -9.54 5.26
N GLY A 820 -8.89 -8.83 4.13
CA GLY A 820 -9.48 -7.49 4.10
C GLY A 820 -10.99 -7.49 3.87
N THR A 821 -11.56 -6.34 3.56
CA THR A 821 -13.00 -6.20 3.22
C THR A 821 -13.38 -7.08 2.02
N MET A 822 -14.47 -7.84 2.15
CA MET A 822 -14.94 -8.77 1.11
C MET A 822 -16.45 -8.66 0.89
N PRO A 823 -16.91 -7.69 0.08
CA PRO A 823 -18.30 -7.64 -0.39
C PRO A 823 -18.60 -8.89 -1.22
N GLU A 824 -19.83 -9.43 -1.13
CA GLU A 824 -20.19 -10.63 -1.91
C GLU A 824 -20.27 -10.31 -3.40
N LEU A 825 -20.78 -9.14 -3.77
CA LEU A 825 -20.97 -8.73 -5.16
C LEU A 825 -20.21 -7.45 -5.46
N SER A 826 -19.39 -7.50 -6.51
CA SER A 826 -18.77 -6.32 -7.13
C SER A 826 -18.97 -6.36 -8.64
N GLY A 827 -19.17 -5.20 -9.26
CA GLY A 827 -19.38 -5.17 -10.71
C GLY A 827 -19.21 -3.79 -11.34
N ASN A 828 -18.80 -3.82 -12.61
CA ASN A 828 -18.65 -2.65 -13.46
C ASN A 828 -19.51 -2.84 -14.71
N ALA A 829 -20.33 -1.84 -15.05
CA ALA A 829 -21.12 -1.80 -16.27
C ALA A 829 -20.76 -0.53 -17.04
N SER A 830 -20.41 -0.64 -18.32
CA SER A 830 -20.09 0.53 -19.14
C SER A 830 -20.80 0.53 -20.48
N GLY A 831 -21.07 1.73 -20.98
CA GLY A 831 -21.59 1.98 -22.31
C GLY A 831 -20.71 3.01 -23.00
N ARG A 832 -20.15 2.63 -24.15
CA ARG A 832 -19.33 3.48 -25.02
C ARG A 832 -20.10 3.78 -26.29
N TRP A 833 -20.07 5.04 -26.69
CA TRP A 833 -20.52 5.51 -27.99
C TRP A 833 -19.33 6.06 -28.78
N THR A 834 -19.16 5.60 -30.02
CA THR A 834 -18.12 6.07 -30.93
C THR A 834 -18.72 6.49 -32.25
N LYS A 835 -18.44 7.71 -32.70
CA LYS A 835 -18.81 8.20 -34.03
C LYS A 835 -17.72 9.12 -34.57
N GLU A 836 -17.12 8.71 -35.69
CA GLU A 836 -16.04 9.48 -36.33
C GLU A 836 -14.95 9.82 -35.29
N ASN A 837 -14.66 11.09 -35.07
CA ASN A 837 -13.69 11.60 -34.09
C ASN A 837 -14.26 11.80 -32.68
N HIS A 838 -15.50 11.41 -32.42
CA HIS A 838 -16.16 11.56 -31.13
C HIS A 838 -16.29 10.23 -30.40
N GLN A 839 -15.97 10.23 -29.11
CA GLN A 839 -16.16 9.10 -28.22
C GLN A 839 -16.72 9.56 -26.88
N ALA A 840 -17.72 8.86 -26.35
CA ALA A 840 -18.26 9.09 -25.02
C ALA A 840 -18.44 7.76 -24.28
N THR A 841 -18.07 7.72 -23.00
CA THR A 841 -18.18 6.53 -22.15
C THR A 841 -18.87 6.89 -20.85
N VAL A 842 -19.80 6.05 -20.42
CA VAL A 842 -20.37 6.07 -19.07
C VAL A 842 -20.04 4.74 -18.41
N THR A 843 -19.54 4.79 -17.18
CA THR A 843 -19.22 3.60 -16.38
C THR A 843 -19.95 3.68 -15.04
N LEU A 844 -20.73 2.65 -14.72
CA LEU A 844 -21.33 2.40 -13.41
C LEU A 844 -20.47 1.40 -12.66
N ARG A 845 -20.15 1.72 -11.41
CA ARG A 845 -19.39 0.85 -10.51
C ARG A 845 -20.23 0.54 -9.30
N TYR A 846 -20.29 -0.73 -8.92
CA TYR A 846 -21.10 -1.20 -7.82
C TYR A 846 -20.27 -2.09 -6.89
N THR A 847 -20.38 -1.79 -5.60
CA THR A 847 -19.87 -2.59 -4.50
C THR A 847 -21.02 -2.85 -3.53
N ASP A 848 -21.30 -4.11 -3.23
CA ASP A 848 -22.41 -4.49 -2.36
C ASP A 848 -22.19 -4.04 -0.91
N SER A 849 -23.28 -4.04 -0.14
CA SER A 849 -23.25 -3.89 1.31
C SER A 849 -22.57 -5.09 1.97
N TYR A 850 -22.00 -4.88 3.15
CA TYR A 850 -21.33 -5.93 3.92
C TYR A 850 -21.39 -5.62 5.41
N LEU A 851 -21.31 -6.66 6.24
CA LEU A 851 -21.38 -6.56 7.68
C LEU A 851 -20.14 -5.87 8.27
N GLN A 852 -20.39 -4.87 9.11
CA GLN A 852 -19.39 -4.20 9.92
C GLN A 852 -19.13 -5.04 11.20
N ASP A 853 -17.95 -5.64 11.29
CA ASP A 853 -17.56 -6.54 12.40
C ASP A 853 -16.41 -6.03 13.28
N ASP A 854 -15.85 -4.84 13.03
CA ASP A 854 -14.81 -4.19 13.87
C ASP A 854 -15.31 -3.85 15.27
N GLY A 855 -14.98 -4.72 16.23
CA GLY A 855 -15.28 -4.50 17.65
C GLY A 855 -14.25 -3.62 18.37
N ALA A 856 -13.08 -3.39 17.79
CA ALA A 856 -11.92 -2.80 18.47
C ALA A 856 -12.03 -1.27 18.62
N ARG A 857 -12.86 -0.60 17.80
CA ARG A 857 -12.91 0.87 17.72
C ARG A 857 -14.15 1.53 18.34
N ASN A 858 -14.88 0.85 19.23
CA ASN A 858 -16.19 1.29 19.71
C ASN A 858 -17.10 1.70 18.55
N ASN A 859 -17.14 0.85 17.52
CA ASN A 859 -17.78 1.18 16.26
C ASN A 859 -19.29 1.31 16.45
N SER A 860 -19.84 2.47 16.09
CA SER A 860 -21.28 2.74 16.21
C SER A 860 -22.16 1.90 15.28
N LEU A 861 -21.56 1.24 14.29
CA LEU A 861 -22.23 0.34 13.35
C LEU A 861 -21.90 -1.14 13.60
N LEU A 862 -21.26 -1.50 14.72
CA LEU A 862 -20.95 -2.90 15.02
C LEU A 862 -22.19 -3.79 14.94
N GLY A 863 -22.12 -4.83 14.09
CA GLY A 863 -23.21 -5.76 13.83
C GLY A 863 -24.28 -5.26 12.85
N GLN A 864 -24.06 -4.11 12.20
CA GLN A 864 -24.90 -3.58 11.12
C GLN A 864 -24.12 -3.61 9.79
N ASN A 865 -24.85 -3.53 8.67
CA ASN A 865 -24.20 -3.45 7.37
C ASN A 865 -23.69 -2.05 7.09
N ILE A 866 -22.50 -1.96 6.50
CA ILE A 866 -22.07 -0.81 5.72
C ILE A 866 -22.84 -0.86 4.40
N ASP A 867 -23.43 0.28 4.02
CA ASP A 867 -24.28 0.38 2.82
C ASP A 867 -23.50 0.10 1.53
N SER A 868 -24.21 -0.38 0.49
CA SER A 868 -23.64 -0.54 -0.84
C SER A 868 -23.18 0.80 -1.41
N PHE A 869 -22.14 0.79 -2.24
CA PHE A 869 -21.59 1.98 -2.88
C PHE A 869 -21.75 1.90 -4.40
N THR A 870 -22.28 2.96 -5.00
CA THR A 870 -22.44 3.06 -6.46
C THR A 870 -21.93 4.39 -6.97
N THR A 871 -21.00 4.37 -7.92
CA THR A 871 -20.50 5.58 -8.57
C THR A 871 -20.74 5.54 -10.06
N VAL A 872 -20.91 6.73 -10.65
CA VAL A 872 -21.05 6.92 -12.09
C VAL A 872 -19.89 7.75 -12.59
N ASP A 873 -19.10 7.21 -13.50
CA ASP A 873 -18.04 7.93 -14.19
C ASP A 873 -18.51 8.31 -15.61
N PHE A 874 -18.10 9.47 -16.07
CA PHE A 874 -18.34 9.93 -17.44
C PHE A 874 -17.05 10.42 -18.08
N GLN A 875 -16.86 10.07 -19.35
CA GLN A 875 -15.75 10.57 -20.14
C GLN A 875 -16.21 10.90 -21.56
N TYR A 876 -15.63 11.94 -22.13
CA TYR A 876 -15.74 12.31 -23.52
C TYR A 876 -14.35 12.56 -24.12
N ARG A 877 -14.06 11.96 -25.26
CA ARG A 877 -12.83 12.13 -26.02
C ARG A 877 -13.15 12.63 -27.44
N TYR A 878 -12.35 13.57 -27.90
CA TYR A 878 -12.38 14.10 -29.25
C TYR A 878 -11.01 13.93 -29.90
N ASP A 879 -10.96 13.22 -31.03
CA ASP A 879 -9.77 13.14 -31.88
C ASP A 879 -9.66 14.42 -32.72
N ALA A 880 -8.65 15.23 -32.41
CA ALA A 880 -8.41 16.51 -33.07
C ALA A 880 -7.40 16.38 -34.22
N SER A 881 -6.99 15.17 -34.60
CA SER A 881 -5.89 14.95 -35.53
C SER A 881 -6.16 15.53 -36.92
N GLU A 882 -7.39 15.43 -37.42
CA GLU A 882 -7.78 16.05 -38.70
C GLU A 882 -7.72 17.59 -38.65
N LEU A 883 -7.97 18.20 -37.49
CA LEU A 883 -7.99 19.65 -37.32
C LEU A 883 -6.57 20.21 -37.20
N THR A 884 -5.68 19.51 -36.51
CA THR A 884 -4.32 19.99 -36.21
C THR A 884 -3.28 19.53 -37.23
N GLY A 885 -3.57 18.46 -37.99
CA GLY A 885 -2.64 17.82 -38.93
C GLY A 885 -1.53 16.99 -38.26
N ILE A 886 -1.62 16.78 -36.94
CA ILE A 886 -0.74 15.92 -36.13
C ILE A 886 -1.61 15.02 -35.25
N GLY A 887 -1.10 13.88 -34.79
CA GLY A 887 -1.84 13.03 -33.85
C GLY A 887 -2.19 13.86 -32.61
N SER A 888 -3.48 14.05 -32.32
CA SER A 888 -3.88 14.88 -31.18
C SER A 888 -5.27 14.55 -30.70
N TRP A 889 -5.48 14.64 -29.40
CA TRP A 889 -6.79 14.38 -28.81
C TRP A 889 -7.02 15.24 -27.56
N ILE A 890 -8.29 15.48 -27.28
CA ILE A 890 -8.76 16.16 -26.07
C ILE A 890 -9.71 15.22 -25.35
N MET A 891 -9.56 15.12 -24.04
CA MET A 891 -10.42 14.33 -23.18
C MET A 891 -10.93 15.20 -22.03
N LEU A 892 -12.22 15.06 -21.72
CA LEU A 892 -12.88 15.67 -20.58
C LEU A 892 -13.64 14.56 -19.86
N GLY A 893 -13.62 14.56 -18.53
CA GLY A 893 -14.40 13.59 -17.79
C GLY A 893 -14.66 13.98 -16.34
N ALA A 894 -15.43 13.13 -15.69
CA ALA A 894 -15.84 13.25 -14.30
C ALA A 894 -15.89 11.85 -13.67
N ASN A 895 -15.02 11.55 -12.72
CA ASN A 895 -15.15 10.36 -11.87
C ASN A 895 -16.11 10.69 -10.74
N ASN A 896 -16.94 9.72 -10.35
CA ASN A 896 -17.99 9.92 -9.35
C ASN A 896 -18.82 11.19 -9.65
N LEU A 897 -19.37 11.26 -10.86
CA LEU A 897 -20.15 12.39 -11.40
C LEU A 897 -21.32 12.79 -10.47
N THR A 898 -21.91 11.82 -9.78
CA THR A 898 -23.00 12.01 -8.81
C THR A 898 -22.54 12.55 -7.46
N ASP A 899 -21.23 12.64 -7.22
CA ASP A 899 -20.63 13.13 -5.97
C ASP A 899 -21.08 12.30 -4.75
N GLU A 900 -21.17 10.98 -4.94
CA GLU A 900 -21.59 10.05 -3.89
C GLU A 900 -20.48 9.93 -2.85
N ASN A 901 -20.82 10.13 -1.57
CA ASN A 901 -19.87 9.96 -0.47
C ASN A 901 -19.67 8.47 -0.17
N PRO A 902 -18.47 8.05 0.26
CA PRO A 902 -18.27 6.67 0.67
C PRO A 902 -19.19 6.30 1.85
N PRO A 903 -19.71 5.06 1.90
CA PRO A 903 -20.54 4.57 3.00
C PRO A 903 -19.93 4.79 4.39
N ARG A 904 -20.79 4.89 5.40
CA ARG A 904 -20.36 5.18 6.78
C ARG A 904 -19.76 3.93 7.42
N TYR A 905 -18.55 4.05 7.97
CA TYR A 905 -17.88 2.96 8.72
C TYR A 905 -18.14 2.97 10.23
N GLY A 906 -18.78 3.99 10.79
CA GLY A 906 -19.20 4.03 12.20
C GLY A 906 -18.10 4.23 13.25
N ALA A 907 -16.82 4.08 12.87
CA ALA A 907 -15.63 4.46 13.63
C ALA A 907 -14.65 5.25 12.75
N ARG A 908 -13.59 5.84 13.33
CA ARG A 908 -12.51 6.51 12.56
C ARG A 908 -11.85 5.51 11.59
N PRO A 909 -11.63 5.86 10.30
CA PRO A 909 -11.69 7.21 9.70
C PRO A 909 -13.06 7.65 9.16
N PHE A 910 -14.15 6.97 9.52
CA PHE A 910 -15.56 7.21 9.17
C PHE A 910 -15.99 6.77 7.78
N PHE A 911 -15.12 6.06 7.06
CA PHE A 911 -15.39 5.31 5.84
C PHE A 911 -14.46 4.08 5.82
N ASP A 912 -14.76 3.09 4.98
CA ASP A 912 -13.88 1.94 4.79
C ASP A 912 -12.93 2.16 3.61
N GLU A 913 -11.64 2.29 3.91
CA GLU A 913 -10.60 2.59 2.91
C GLU A 913 -10.20 1.40 2.04
N GLU A 914 -10.54 0.17 2.45
CA GLU A 914 -10.22 -1.05 1.69
C GLU A 914 -11.20 -1.30 0.53
N ALA A 915 -12.45 -0.81 0.66
CA ALA A 915 -13.51 -1.04 -0.33
C ALA A 915 -13.98 0.23 -1.05
N HIS A 916 -13.74 1.42 -0.48
CA HIS A 916 -14.32 2.66 -1.00
C HIS A 916 -13.29 3.78 -1.12
N SER A 917 -13.31 4.46 -2.27
CA SER A 917 -12.52 5.68 -2.48
C SER A 917 -13.05 6.82 -1.59
N ILE A 918 -12.12 7.56 -0.99
CA ILE A 918 -12.44 8.79 -0.24
C ILE A 918 -12.76 9.98 -1.17
N ARG A 919 -12.32 9.93 -2.44
CA ARG A 919 -12.49 11.05 -3.37
C ARG A 919 -13.97 11.12 -3.80
N GLY A 920 -14.55 12.31 -3.63
CA GLY A 920 -15.86 12.65 -4.22
C GLY A 920 -15.75 12.83 -5.73
N ARG A 921 -16.52 13.76 -6.29
CA ARG A 921 -16.45 14.08 -7.72
C ARG A 921 -15.08 14.64 -8.11
N VAL A 922 -14.46 14.05 -9.13
CA VAL A 922 -13.19 14.49 -9.72
C VAL A 922 -13.44 14.88 -11.17
N LEU A 923 -13.36 16.16 -11.48
CA LEU A 923 -13.41 16.62 -12.87
C LEU A 923 -12.01 16.58 -13.46
N TYR A 924 -11.84 16.18 -14.71
CA TYR A 924 -10.53 16.19 -15.33
C TYR A 924 -10.56 16.58 -16.80
N ALA A 925 -9.43 17.09 -17.24
CA ALA A 925 -9.15 17.38 -18.64
C ALA A 925 -7.76 16.83 -18.99
N GLU A 926 -7.64 16.21 -20.15
CA GLU A 926 -6.37 15.72 -20.67
C GLU A 926 -6.22 16.08 -22.14
N ILE A 927 -5.00 16.46 -22.51
CA ILE A 927 -4.63 16.75 -23.90
C ILE A 927 -3.43 15.89 -24.24
N GLY A 928 -3.51 15.16 -25.35
CA GLY A 928 -2.42 14.35 -25.87
C GLY A 928 -2.00 14.78 -27.28
N LEU A 929 -0.71 14.65 -27.56
CA LEU A 929 -0.10 14.88 -28.85
C LEU A 929 0.77 13.66 -29.22
N THR A 930 0.71 13.24 -30.48
CA THR A 930 1.50 12.16 -31.05
C THR A 930 2.15 12.63 -32.36
N PHE A 931 3.44 12.39 -32.52
CA PHE A 931 4.27 12.85 -33.66
C PHE A 931 4.93 11.70 -34.41
#